data_AF-A0A835TIZ9-F1
#
_entry.id   AF-A0A835TIZ9-F1
#
_cell.length_a   1.000
_cell.length_b   1.000
_cell.length_c   1.000
_cell.angle_alpha   90.00
_cell.angle_beta   90.00
_cell.angle_gamma   90.00
#
_symmetry.space_group_name_H-M   'P 1'
#
loop_
_entity.id
_entity.type
_entity.pdbx_description
1 polymer ?
#
loop_
_entity_poly.entity_id
_entity_poly.type
_entity_poly.pdbx_seq_one_letter_code
_entity_poly.pdbx_strand_id
1 'polypeptide(L)'
;MADAGGAASSGAGASGWANGLGSRLELARKGLGRGLAWAGGAAVVSSLAVVAARYQASRADRQLPGEFVLELPLDRLHLVDAVDPSPLALLRGDTQQVELPKVVAALKRAAGDSRCRGLVTYVGARENLGGLATVQEVRDAISNFRLHHAAAAAGRGAGGGASSSSPSSPAAVAFAASFGEAGGSGMVPYLLASACDRVYLQPSGLLGLVGLESRAFFARPLLDRLRAEPHFFAREEFKSAANTFRESGFTAPQRENLQALLGDLAEQMMTAMAAARGMDGAAVREAVEAAPLLPAAALQRGLLDGTKYKDQVQALYVISDKALAEEKAKQGAKHRRRQDDTRMARVTIDKYIQVTELQQAAAARGAGWLAGTPFEGLSLMLRGKLQETVDEASRPGVGPLEQRVARKGQPKVAVVTAAGTIVQGPVPPTGPGANQQVIDATKLSGHLNQLLEDPDVRAVVVRVNSPGGSALASDTIYHELQRLRAAGKPVVVSMGDVAASGGYYIAAAADAVVAQPGTVTGSIGVVAGKINVGRTLEEAGVRSEGVTVGRNAGLLSPFTGLEPEQAAQVEALVDHVYDDFLDKVAKSRGRPVSEVRQLAKGRVYTGRQAHAIGLVDELGGLEAAVSRAKALAKLPEDVAVVEHPPRRLPLLLQLLKRSGMMNGAGGAAGASMLGGLGDAGAALAVAAAAAGLPVAAGGGGMAAAAGAAAAASGLGVAGRGAVEVGAALSLLGGEPQMYSVDAALLAAQV
;
A
#
# COMPACT_ATOMS: atom_id res chain seq x y z
N MET A 1 -78.62 25.81 -12.71
CA MET A 1 -79.98 25.40 -13.11
C MET A 1 -79.93 23.94 -13.51
N ALA A 2 -80.95 23.19 -13.12
CA ALA A 2 -80.95 21.75 -12.88
C ALA A 2 -81.30 20.86 -14.10
N ASP A 3 -81.01 19.57 -13.88
CA ASP A 3 -81.75 18.35 -14.25
C ASP A 3 -81.78 17.75 -15.67
N ALA A 4 -81.05 16.63 -15.76
CA ALA A 4 -81.35 15.24 -16.15
C ALA A 4 -82.65 14.78 -16.85
N GLY A 5 -82.46 13.70 -17.64
CA GLY A 5 -83.41 12.62 -17.99
C GLY A 5 -83.30 12.23 -19.49
N GLY A 6 -83.25 10.98 -19.98
CA GLY A 6 -83.29 9.61 -19.47
C GLY A 6 -83.56 8.64 -20.66
N ALA A 7 -82.91 7.45 -20.65
CA ALA A 7 -83.21 6.09 -21.21
C ALA A 7 -84.16 5.84 -22.43
N ALA A 8 -84.13 4.73 -23.23
CA ALA A 8 -83.24 3.59 -23.54
C ALA A 8 -83.91 2.64 -24.60
N SER A 9 -83.18 1.59 -25.06
CA SER A 9 -83.57 0.29 -25.72
C SER A 9 -83.36 0.18 -27.26
N SER A 10 -82.92 -0.92 -27.91
CA SER A 10 -82.56 -2.34 -27.58
C SER A 10 -81.80 -3.02 -28.77
N GLY A 11 -81.19 -4.21 -28.58
CA GLY A 11 -80.83 -5.15 -29.68
C GLY A 11 -79.60 -6.06 -29.46
N ALA A 12 -79.78 -7.39 -29.48
CA ALA A 12 -78.79 -8.43 -29.14
C ALA A 12 -78.19 -9.17 -30.36
N GLY A 13 -76.93 -9.65 -30.25
CA GLY A 13 -76.35 -10.67 -31.16
C GLY A 13 -74.81 -10.74 -31.19
N ALA A 14 -74.16 -11.43 -30.24
CA ALA A 14 -72.76 -11.88 -30.34
C ALA A 14 -72.35 -12.81 -29.16
N SER A 15 -72.65 -14.12 -29.21
CA SER A 15 -72.28 -15.06 -28.11
C SER A 15 -71.66 -16.40 -28.54
N GLY A 16 -71.41 -16.65 -29.83
CA GLY A 16 -70.84 -17.92 -30.31
C GLY A 16 -69.30 -17.97 -30.38
N TRP A 17 -68.62 -16.85 -30.63
CA TRP A 17 -67.17 -16.82 -30.89
C TRP A 17 -66.30 -16.66 -29.64
N ALA A 18 -66.87 -16.19 -28.52
CA ALA A 18 -66.13 -15.93 -27.29
C ALA A 18 -65.72 -17.20 -26.51
N ASN A 19 -66.52 -18.27 -26.60
CA ASN A 19 -66.32 -19.47 -25.77
C ASN A 19 -65.21 -20.41 -26.29
N GLY A 20 -64.88 -20.38 -27.57
CA GLY A 20 -63.80 -21.21 -28.16
C GLY A 20 -62.39 -20.64 -27.95
N LEU A 21 -62.25 -19.32 -27.85
CA LEU A 21 -60.97 -18.66 -27.59
C LEU A 21 -60.58 -18.71 -26.11
N GLY A 22 -61.56 -18.59 -25.20
CA GLY A 22 -61.30 -18.63 -23.75
C GLY A 22 -60.69 -19.95 -23.27
N SER A 23 -61.20 -21.10 -23.75
CA SER A 23 -60.72 -22.42 -23.33
C SER A 23 -59.32 -22.76 -23.86
N ARG A 24 -58.97 -22.32 -25.07
CA ARG A 24 -57.63 -22.50 -25.65
C ARG A 24 -56.58 -21.61 -24.98
N LEU A 25 -56.95 -20.40 -24.56
CA LEU A 25 -56.09 -19.49 -23.79
C LEU A 25 -55.83 -20.01 -22.37
N GLU A 26 -56.80 -20.65 -21.73
CA GLU A 26 -56.63 -21.19 -20.38
C GLU A 26 -55.70 -22.42 -20.35
N LEU A 27 -55.80 -23.30 -21.36
CA LEU A 27 -54.89 -24.43 -21.55
C LEU A 27 -53.46 -23.97 -21.90
N ALA A 28 -53.33 -22.95 -22.75
CA ALA A 28 -52.03 -22.33 -23.04
C ALA A 28 -51.41 -21.71 -21.78
N ARG A 29 -52.20 -21.02 -20.94
CA ARG A 29 -51.74 -20.40 -19.69
C ARG A 29 -51.32 -21.43 -18.63
N LYS A 30 -52.03 -22.55 -18.50
CA LYS A 30 -51.65 -23.66 -17.60
C LYS A 30 -50.41 -24.41 -18.10
N GLY A 31 -50.28 -24.60 -19.43
CA GLY A 31 -49.08 -25.16 -20.06
C GLY A 31 -47.86 -24.26 -19.89
N LEU A 32 -48.02 -22.95 -20.09
CA LEU A 32 -46.97 -21.95 -19.88
C LEU A 32 -46.55 -21.87 -18.41
N GLY A 33 -47.50 -21.93 -17.48
CA GLY A 33 -47.22 -21.93 -16.04
C GLY A 33 -46.45 -23.16 -15.57
N ARG A 34 -46.76 -24.35 -16.09
CA ARG A 34 -46.01 -25.58 -15.81
C ARG A 34 -44.62 -25.57 -16.46
N GLY A 35 -44.51 -25.04 -17.69
CA GLY A 35 -43.23 -24.86 -18.37
C GLY A 35 -42.31 -23.88 -17.64
N LEU A 36 -42.85 -22.75 -17.17
CA LEU A 36 -42.11 -21.77 -16.36
C LEU A 36 -41.71 -22.32 -14.98
N ALA A 37 -42.54 -23.15 -14.35
CA ALA A 37 -42.19 -23.82 -13.09
C ALA A 37 -41.06 -24.85 -13.27
N TRP A 38 -41.07 -25.62 -14.37
CA TRP A 38 -39.98 -26.54 -14.70
C TRP A 38 -38.70 -25.80 -15.10
N ALA A 39 -38.80 -24.73 -15.89
CA ALA A 39 -37.66 -23.89 -16.24
C ALA A 39 -37.07 -23.19 -15.00
N GLY A 40 -37.93 -22.71 -14.09
CA GLY A 40 -37.51 -22.15 -12.80
C GLY A 40 -36.84 -23.18 -11.90
N GLY A 41 -37.40 -24.39 -11.79
CA GLY A 41 -36.81 -25.49 -11.03
C GLY A 41 -35.47 -25.93 -11.61
N ALA A 42 -35.36 -26.08 -12.93
CA ALA A 42 -34.12 -26.42 -13.62
C ALA A 42 -33.06 -25.31 -13.46
N ALA A 43 -33.45 -24.04 -13.54
CA ALA A 43 -32.55 -22.91 -13.30
C ALA A 43 -32.03 -22.88 -11.85
N VAL A 44 -32.88 -23.20 -10.87
CA VAL A 44 -32.48 -23.31 -9.46
C VAL A 44 -31.51 -24.48 -9.24
N VAL A 45 -31.79 -25.66 -9.79
CA VAL A 45 -30.91 -26.84 -9.67
C VAL A 45 -29.57 -26.58 -10.37
N SER A 46 -29.58 -25.97 -11.56
CA SER A 46 -28.37 -25.60 -12.29
C SER A 46 -27.53 -24.58 -11.51
N SER A 47 -28.18 -23.58 -10.93
CA SER A 47 -27.54 -22.57 -10.09
C SER A 47 -26.93 -23.19 -8.83
N LEU A 48 -27.65 -24.12 -8.17
CA LEU A 48 -27.16 -24.85 -7.01
C LEU A 48 -26.00 -25.80 -7.38
N ALA A 49 -26.00 -26.41 -8.56
CA ALA A 49 -24.90 -27.24 -9.05
C ALA A 49 -23.65 -26.41 -9.38
N VAL A 50 -23.81 -25.28 -10.07
CA VAL A 50 -22.72 -24.31 -10.32
C VAL A 50 -22.14 -23.79 -9.01
N VAL A 51 -22.99 -23.60 -8.00
CA VAL A 51 -22.57 -23.21 -6.66
C VAL A 51 -21.86 -24.32 -5.94
N ALA A 52 -22.36 -25.55 -5.99
CA ALA A 52 -21.71 -26.68 -5.35
C ALA A 52 -20.34 -26.92 -5.98
N ALA A 53 -20.23 -26.79 -7.31
CA ALA A 53 -18.97 -26.85 -8.05
C ALA A 53 -18.04 -25.68 -7.67
N ARG A 54 -18.54 -24.44 -7.58
CA ARG A 54 -17.77 -23.27 -7.13
C ARG A 54 -17.39 -23.35 -5.65
N TYR A 55 -18.22 -23.95 -4.80
CA TYR A 55 -17.97 -24.19 -3.39
C TYR A 55 -16.88 -25.25 -3.22
N GLN A 56 -16.96 -26.36 -3.96
CA GLN A 56 -15.91 -27.38 -3.99
C GLN A 56 -14.60 -26.81 -4.57
N ALA A 57 -14.66 -26.02 -5.64
CA ALA A 57 -13.50 -25.31 -6.18
C ALA A 57 -12.92 -24.34 -5.14
N SER A 58 -13.75 -23.58 -4.42
CA SER A 58 -13.31 -22.69 -3.33
C SER A 58 -12.74 -23.44 -2.13
N ARG A 59 -13.14 -24.71 -1.92
CA ARG A 59 -12.61 -25.58 -0.86
C ARG A 59 -11.23 -26.12 -1.23
N ALA A 60 -11.04 -26.47 -2.51
CA ALA A 60 -9.73 -26.80 -3.07
C ALA A 60 -8.79 -25.59 -3.07
N ASP A 61 -9.30 -24.37 -3.31
CA ASP A 61 -8.52 -23.13 -3.29
C ASP A 61 -8.11 -22.68 -1.88
N ARG A 62 -8.71 -23.26 -0.83
CA ARG A 62 -8.40 -23.02 0.59
C ARG A 62 -7.36 -23.96 1.18
N GLN A 63 -6.81 -24.89 0.39
CA GLN A 63 -5.76 -25.80 0.83
C GLN A 63 -4.47 -25.51 0.07
N LEU A 64 -3.37 -25.43 0.82
CA LEU A 64 -2.04 -25.37 0.22
C LEU A 64 -1.64 -26.78 -0.26
N PRO A 65 -0.90 -26.89 -1.38
CA PRO A 65 -0.37 -28.16 -1.86
C PRO A 65 0.52 -28.88 -0.83
N GLY A 66 0.73 -30.18 -1.03
CA GLY A 66 1.59 -31.01 -0.15
C GLY A 66 3.06 -30.60 -0.17
N GLU A 67 3.58 -30.22 -1.34
CA GLU A 67 4.86 -29.52 -1.52
C GLU A 67 4.64 -28.38 -2.51
N PHE A 68 5.27 -27.23 -2.26
CA PHE A 68 5.18 -26.09 -3.15
C PHE A 68 6.42 -25.20 -3.13
N VAL A 69 6.55 -24.38 -4.16
CA VAL A 69 7.45 -23.22 -4.20
C VAL A 69 6.64 -21.95 -4.00
N LEU A 70 7.10 -21.08 -3.13
CA LEU A 70 6.51 -19.77 -2.92
C LEU A 70 6.98 -18.82 -4.04
N GLU A 71 6.04 -18.13 -4.69
CA GLU A 71 6.34 -17.09 -5.67
C GLU A 71 6.08 -15.70 -5.08
N LEU A 72 7.08 -14.82 -5.18
CA LEU A 72 7.01 -13.40 -4.82
C LEU A 72 7.19 -12.54 -6.09
N PRO A 73 6.11 -12.30 -6.87
CA PRO A 73 6.17 -11.59 -8.14
C PRO A 73 6.18 -10.06 -7.96
N LEU A 74 7.33 -9.49 -7.59
CA LEU A 74 7.52 -8.03 -7.42
C LEU A 74 7.61 -7.28 -8.75
N ASP A 75 7.70 -7.99 -9.87
CA ASP A 75 7.49 -7.45 -11.21
C ASP A 75 6.03 -7.02 -11.44
N ARG A 76 5.10 -7.40 -10.55
CA ARG A 76 3.67 -7.09 -10.65
C ARG A 76 3.03 -6.68 -9.34
N LEU A 77 3.59 -7.06 -8.19
CA LEU A 77 3.03 -6.72 -6.88
C LEU A 77 3.64 -5.41 -6.37
N HIS A 78 2.78 -4.48 -6.00
CA HIS A 78 3.14 -3.20 -5.41
C HIS A 78 3.12 -3.32 -3.89
N LEU A 79 4.27 -3.12 -3.24
CA LEU A 79 4.37 -3.17 -1.79
C LEU A 79 3.95 -1.83 -1.17
N VAL A 80 3.02 -1.87 -0.22
CA VAL A 80 2.53 -0.68 0.50
C VAL A 80 2.52 -0.92 2.02
N ASP A 81 2.59 0.13 2.85
CA ASP A 81 2.44 -0.02 4.30
C ASP A 81 0.97 -0.31 4.70
N ALA A 82 0.01 0.17 3.91
CA ALA A 82 -1.42 -0.11 4.07
C ALA A 82 -2.14 -0.03 2.71
N VAL A 83 -2.99 -1.02 2.42
CA VAL A 83 -3.86 -1.04 1.24
C VAL A 83 -5.06 -0.12 1.46
N ASP A 84 -5.48 0.60 0.42
CA ASP A 84 -6.73 1.35 0.42
C ASP A 84 -7.95 0.41 0.51
N PRO A 85 -8.78 0.48 1.56
CA PRO A 85 -9.95 -0.38 1.68
C PRO A 85 -11.14 0.04 0.79
N SER A 86 -11.00 1.06 -0.07
CA SER A 86 -12.12 1.57 -0.87
C SER A 86 -12.65 0.52 -1.88
N PRO A 87 -13.99 0.34 -2.00
CA PRO A 87 -14.57 -0.53 -3.03
C PRO A 87 -14.20 -0.13 -4.46
N LEU A 88 -13.80 1.13 -4.67
CA LEU A 88 -13.39 1.68 -5.96
C LEU A 88 -12.01 1.16 -6.39
N ALA A 89 -11.08 0.90 -5.46
CA ALA A 89 -9.79 0.28 -5.77
C ALA A 89 -9.97 -1.12 -6.41
N LEU A 90 -10.94 -1.90 -5.91
CA LEU A 90 -11.30 -3.20 -6.48
C LEU A 90 -11.91 -3.09 -7.89
N LEU A 91 -12.61 -1.99 -8.20
CA LEU A 91 -13.23 -1.74 -9.51
C LEU A 91 -12.23 -1.21 -10.56
N ARG A 92 -11.16 -0.53 -10.15
CA ARG A 92 -10.11 -0.01 -11.04
C ARG A 92 -9.08 -1.03 -11.48
N GLY A 93 -9.09 -2.21 -10.88
CA GLY A 93 -8.05 -3.21 -11.12
C GLY A 93 -6.79 -3.01 -10.28
N ASP A 94 -6.82 -2.18 -9.22
CA ASP A 94 -5.72 -1.97 -8.23
C ASP A 94 -5.45 -3.23 -7.37
N THR A 95 -5.77 -4.41 -7.89
CA THR A 95 -5.64 -5.76 -7.32
C THR A 95 -4.19 -6.21 -7.12
N GLN A 96 -3.21 -5.38 -7.47
CA GLN A 96 -1.80 -5.68 -7.43
C GLN A 96 -1.08 -5.14 -6.19
N GLN A 97 -1.77 -4.43 -5.29
CA GLN A 97 -1.18 -4.00 -4.01
C GLN A 97 -1.19 -5.11 -2.96
N VAL A 98 -0.07 -5.27 -2.26
CA VAL A 98 0.04 -6.13 -1.09
C VAL A 98 0.77 -5.39 0.02
N GLU A 99 0.35 -5.58 1.26
CA GLU A 99 1.05 -4.93 2.37
C GLU A 99 2.41 -5.56 2.61
N LEU A 100 3.44 -4.70 2.72
CA LEU A 100 4.80 -5.11 3.04
C LEU A 100 4.85 -5.97 4.31
N PRO A 101 4.26 -5.55 5.45
CA PRO A 101 4.27 -6.41 6.63
C PRO A 101 3.65 -7.80 6.39
N LYS A 102 2.66 -7.95 5.50
CA LYS A 102 2.03 -9.26 5.23
C LYS A 102 2.97 -10.15 4.46
N VAL A 103 3.69 -9.57 3.51
CA VAL A 103 4.75 -10.24 2.76
C VAL A 103 5.84 -10.73 3.71
N VAL A 104 6.32 -9.88 4.62
CA VAL A 104 7.35 -10.25 5.62
C VAL A 104 6.87 -11.41 6.49
N ALA A 105 5.66 -11.34 7.04
CA ALA A 105 5.10 -12.40 7.87
C ALA A 105 4.85 -13.70 7.10
N ALA A 106 4.42 -13.60 5.83
CA ALA A 106 4.23 -14.75 4.97
C ALA A 106 5.56 -15.45 4.66
N LEU A 107 6.62 -14.70 4.37
CA LEU A 107 7.98 -15.24 4.17
C LEU A 107 8.47 -15.94 5.43
N LYS A 108 8.31 -15.32 6.61
CA LYS A 108 8.68 -15.92 7.90
C LYS A 108 7.93 -17.23 8.16
N ARG A 109 6.62 -17.26 7.91
CA ARG A 109 5.82 -18.49 8.08
C ARG A 109 6.21 -19.56 7.07
N ALA A 110 6.41 -19.19 5.82
CA ALA A 110 6.84 -20.11 4.77
C ALA A 110 8.22 -20.70 5.07
N ALA A 111 9.12 -19.96 5.74
CA ALA A 111 10.42 -20.46 6.17
C ALA A 111 10.33 -21.62 7.18
N GLY A 112 9.26 -21.64 8.00
CA GLY A 112 8.96 -22.72 8.94
C GLY A 112 8.03 -23.80 8.39
N ASP A 113 7.44 -23.61 7.21
CA ASP A 113 6.51 -24.56 6.59
C ASP A 113 7.29 -25.65 5.85
N SER A 114 7.28 -26.87 6.37
CA SER A 114 8.02 -28.01 5.80
C SER A 114 7.59 -28.39 4.38
N ARG A 115 6.42 -27.92 3.94
CA ARG A 115 5.89 -28.09 2.58
C ARG A 115 6.47 -27.08 1.60
N CYS A 116 6.91 -25.92 2.09
CA CYS A 116 7.58 -24.93 1.27
C CYS A 116 9.00 -25.44 0.97
N ARG A 117 9.33 -25.60 -0.32
CA ARG A 117 10.63 -26.14 -0.75
C ARG A 117 11.62 -25.05 -1.16
N GLY A 118 11.13 -23.84 -1.42
CA GLY A 118 11.94 -22.68 -1.74
C GLY A 118 11.09 -21.47 -2.14
N LEU A 119 11.77 -20.39 -2.47
CA LEU A 119 11.22 -19.10 -2.88
C LEU A 119 11.74 -18.73 -4.27
N VAL A 120 10.85 -18.32 -5.16
CA VAL A 120 11.21 -17.64 -6.41
C VAL A 120 10.65 -16.23 -6.37
N THR A 121 11.52 -15.22 -6.46
CA THR A 121 11.10 -13.84 -6.61
C THR A 121 11.37 -13.35 -8.04
N TYR A 122 10.38 -12.67 -8.60
CA TYR A 122 10.50 -12.02 -9.91
C TYR A 122 10.68 -10.53 -9.66
N VAL A 123 11.79 -9.97 -10.13
CA VAL A 123 12.23 -8.60 -9.87
C VAL A 123 12.52 -7.92 -11.20
N GLY A 124 12.26 -6.63 -11.36
CA GLY A 124 12.59 -5.93 -12.61
C GLY A 124 11.89 -4.59 -12.81
N ALA A 125 10.64 -4.49 -12.36
CA ALA A 125 9.88 -3.24 -12.32
C ALA A 125 10.25 -2.45 -11.05
N ARG A 126 11.02 -1.37 -11.18
CA ARG A 126 11.45 -0.54 -10.03
C ARG A 126 10.26 0.13 -9.38
N GLU A 127 9.28 0.55 -10.17
CA GLU A 127 8.05 1.22 -9.80
C GLU A 127 7.16 0.40 -8.85
N ASN A 128 7.33 -0.92 -8.84
CA ASN A 128 6.56 -1.83 -7.98
C ASN A 128 7.25 -2.07 -6.64
N LEU A 129 8.55 -1.76 -6.55
CA LEU A 129 9.33 -1.77 -5.33
C LEU A 129 9.15 -0.42 -4.63
N GLY A 130 8.91 -0.43 -3.32
CA GLY A 130 8.86 0.80 -2.52
C GLY A 130 10.19 1.56 -2.48
N GLY A 131 10.42 2.36 -1.44
CA GLY A 131 11.74 2.92 -1.18
C GLY A 131 12.74 1.87 -0.67
N LEU A 132 13.92 2.35 -0.28
CA LEU A 132 15.02 1.47 0.13
C LEU A 132 14.71 0.74 1.46
N ALA A 133 13.99 1.37 2.38
CA ALA A 133 13.61 0.76 3.66
C ALA A 133 12.68 -0.45 3.43
N THR A 134 11.69 -0.29 2.56
CA THR A 134 10.80 -1.37 2.12
C THR A 134 11.60 -2.54 1.54
N VAL A 135 12.56 -2.26 0.67
CA VAL A 135 13.42 -3.30 0.06
C VAL A 135 14.33 -3.97 1.10
N GLN A 136 14.85 -3.22 2.07
CA GLN A 136 15.64 -3.79 3.17
C GLN A 136 14.78 -4.73 4.04
N GLU A 137 13.55 -4.38 4.40
CA GLU A 137 12.65 -5.27 5.15
C GLU A 137 12.36 -6.59 4.40
N VAL A 138 12.14 -6.52 3.09
CA VAL A 138 11.96 -7.74 2.28
C VAL A 138 13.25 -8.55 2.21
N ARG A 139 14.41 -7.91 2.07
CA ARG A 139 15.72 -8.58 2.04
C ARG A 139 16.02 -9.29 3.35
N ASP A 140 15.69 -8.68 4.48
CA ASP A 140 15.86 -9.28 5.81
C ASP A 140 14.98 -10.53 5.92
N ALA A 141 13.73 -10.45 5.45
CA ALA A 141 12.81 -11.59 5.42
C ALA A 141 13.30 -12.74 4.49
N ILE A 142 13.82 -12.41 3.30
CA ILE A 142 14.41 -13.39 2.38
C ILE A 142 15.67 -14.03 3.00
N SER A 143 16.51 -13.25 3.67
CA SER A 143 17.73 -13.74 4.32
C SER A 143 17.38 -14.72 5.45
N ASN A 144 16.40 -14.36 6.29
CA ASN A 144 15.87 -15.25 7.32
C ASN A 144 15.27 -16.54 6.75
N PHE A 145 14.53 -16.44 5.64
CA PHE A 145 13.99 -17.60 4.94
C PHE A 145 15.11 -18.56 4.49
N ARG A 146 16.18 -18.04 3.90
CA ARG A 146 17.34 -18.83 3.46
C ARG A 146 18.05 -19.52 4.62
N LEU A 147 18.30 -18.79 5.70
CA LEU A 147 18.96 -19.33 6.90
C LEU A 147 18.15 -20.48 7.52
N HIS A 148 16.82 -20.32 7.63
CA HIS A 148 15.92 -21.39 8.10
C HIS A 148 15.96 -22.63 7.20
N HIS A 149 15.90 -22.44 5.88
CA HIS A 149 15.98 -23.53 4.92
C HIS A 149 17.33 -24.26 4.95
N ALA A 150 18.43 -23.53 5.11
CA ALA A 150 19.77 -24.10 5.26
C ALA A 150 19.88 -24.93 6.54
N ALA A 151 19.37 -24.41 7.67
CA ALA A 151 19.33 -25.15 8.95
C ALA A 151 18.47 -26.43 8.83
N ALA A 152 17.30 -26.35 8.20
CA ALA A 152 16.43 -27.49 7.96
C ALA A 152 17.08 -28.53 7.02
N ALA A 153 17.88 -28.10 6.04
CA ALA A 153 18.64 -29.00 5.18
C ALA A 153 19.76 -29.73 5.94
N ALA A 154 20.50 -29.03 6.79
CA ALA A 154 21.55 -29.62 7.63
C ALA A 154 20.99 -30.65 8.63
N GLY A 155 19.84 -30.36 9.26
CA GLY A 155 19.18 -31.29 10.19
C GLY A 155 18.67 -32.59 9.54
N ARG A 156 18.34 -32.57 8.25
CA ARG A 156 17.93 -33.77 7.48
C ARG A 156 19.10 -34.70 7.14
N GLY A 157 20.34 -34.22 7.20
CA GLY A 157 21.55 -35.01 6.91
C GLY A 157 22.05 -35.88 8.08
N ALA A 158 21.55 -35.66 9.30
CA ALA A 158 22.05 -36.33 10.51
C ALA A 158 21.29 -37.59 10.92
N GLY A 159 20.19 -37.96 10.24
CA GLY A 159 19.28 -39.02 10.69
C GLY A 159 18.56 -39.76 9.57
N GLY A 160 19.28 -40.47 8.70
CA GLY A 160 18.68 -41.42 7.76
C GLY A 160 19.46 -41.56 6.46
N GLY A 161 19.67 -42.80 6.02
CA GLY A 161 20.58 -43.19 4.95
C GLY A 161 20.42 -42.43 3.63
N ALA A 162 21.55 -42.27 2.95
CA ALA A 162 21.66 -41.72 1.61
C ALA A 162 20.70 -42.43 0.64
N SER A 163 19.68 -41.71 0.16
CA SER A 163 19.02 -42.03 -1.10
C SER A 163 19.08 -40.82 -2.04
N SER A 164 20.00 -40.93 -2.99
CA SER A 164 20.07 -40.36 -4.35
C SER A 164 19.31 -39.06 -4.71
N SER A 165 20.13 -38.08 -5.12
CA SER A 165 20.03 -37.30 -6.36
C SER A 165 18.86 -36.32 -6.56
N SER A 166 19.02 -35.12 -5.99
CA SER A 166 18.78 -33.87 -6.71
C SER A 166 19.80 -32.84 -6.19
N PRO A 167 20.40 -31.95 -7.02
CA PRO A 167 21.20 -30.86 -6.47
C PRO A 167 20.31 -30.12 -5.49
N SER A 168 20.78 -29.83 -4.27
CA SER A 168 19.98 -29.12 -3.26
C SER A 168 19.44 -27.84 -3.89
N SER A 169 18.15 -27.83 -4.28
CA SER A 169 17.57 -26.67 -4.93
C SER A 169 17.82 -25.44 -4.05
N PRO A 170 18.21 -24.30 -4.63
CA PRO A 170 18.48 -23.08 -3.85
C PRO A 170 17.28 -22.75 -2.97
N ALA A 171 17.52 -22.22 -1.77
CA ALA A 171 16.41 -21.85 -0.89
C ALA A 171 15.63 -20.68 -1.49
N ALA A 172 16.34 -19.68 -2.04
CA ALA A 172 15.74 -18.54 -2.72
C ALA A 172 16.42 -18.23 -4.06
N VAL A 173 15.61 -17.94 -5.07
CA VAL A 173 16.05 -17.56 -6.42
C VAL A 173 15.41 -16.24 -6.82
N ALA A 174 16.22 -15.32 -7.33
CA ALA A 174 15.74 -14.12 -8.02
C ALA A 174 15.83 -14.29 -9.52
N PHE A 175 14.80 -13.85 -10.23
CA PHE A 175 14.79 -13.74 -11.68
C PHE A 175 14.40 -12.32 -12.11
N ALA A 176 15.10 -11.79 -13.10
CA ALA A 176 14.70 -10.58 -13.79
C ALA A 176 14.75 -10.76 -15.31
N ALA A 177 13.78 -10.17 -16.02
CA ALA A 177 13.90 -9.98 -17.47
C ALA A 177 15.00 -8.95 -17.77
N SER A 178 15.06 -7.89 -16.98
CA SER A 178 16.12 -6.90 -16.98
C SER A 178 16.19 -6.24 -15.60
N PHE A 179 17.39 -5.81 -15.18
CA PHE A 179 17.57 -4.95 -14.01
C PHE A 179 17.82 -3.52 -14.51
N GLY A 180 16.76 -2.74 -14.68
CA GLY A 180 16.87 -1.38 -15.23
C GLY A 180 16.88 -1.36 -16.77
N GLU A 181 15.69 -1.50 -17.36
CA GLU A 181 15.46 -1.38 -18.81
C GLU A 181 15.27 0.08 -19.24
N ALA A 182 15.58 0.41 -20.49
CA ALA A 182 15.36 1.74 -21.10
C ALA A 182 15.95 2.95 -20.34
N GLY A 183 17.09 2.77 -19.67
CA GLY A 183 17.74 3.84 -18.87
C GLY A 183 17.37 3.80 -17.38
N GLY A 184 16.60 2.79 -16.96
CA GLY A 184 16.29 2.50 -15.57
C GLY A 184 17.52 2.20 -14.70
N SER A 185 17.55 2.74 -13.47
CA SER A 185 18.51 2.26 -12.45
C SER A 185 18.08 0.91 -11.89
N GLY A 186 18.86 -0.13 -12.19
CA GLY A 186 18.73 -1.48 -11.65
C GLY A 186 19.24 -1.65 -10.23
N MET A 187 19.75 -0.59 -9.58
CA MET A 187 20.38 -0.64 -8.25
C MET A 187 19.46 -1.25 -7.18
N VAL A 188 18.24 -0.73 -7.04
CA VAL A 188 17.30 -1.20 -6.00
C VAL A 188 16.74 -2.61 -6.29
N PRO A 189 16.27 -2.93 -7.52
CA PRO A 189 15.85 -4.29 -7.86
C PRO A 189 16.96 -5.33 -7.70
N TYR A 190 18.18 -5.01 -8.13
CA TYR A 190 19.32 -5.91 -7.99
C TYR A 190 19.79 -6.00 -6.54
N LEU A 191 19.68 -4.92 -5.76
CA LEU A 191 19.85 -5.00 -4.32
C LEU A 191 18.89 -6.04 -3.80
N LEU A 192 17.58 -6.00 -4.03
CA LEU A 192 16.67 -7.05 -3.54
C LEU A 192 17.11 -8.45 -4.00
N ALA A 193 17.38 -8.62 -5.29
CA ALA A 193 17.75 -9.89 -5.88
C ALA A 193 19.00 -10.52 -5.25
N SER A 194 20.00 -9.70 -4.86
CA SER A 194 21.24 -10.21 -4.26
C SER A 194 21.02 -10.88 -2.91
N ALA A 195 19.88 -10.69 -2.25
CA ALA A 195 19.53 -11.44 -1.03
C ALA A 195 19.19 -12.91 -1.30
N CYS A 196 18.96 -13.30 -2.56
CA CYS A 196 18.70 -14.70 -2.94
C CYS A 196 20.01 -15.50 -3.09
N ASP A 197 19.91 -16.83 -3.06
CA ASP A 197 21.07 -17.71 -3.29
C ASP A 197 21.53 -17.65 -4.74
N ARG A 198 20.58 -17.48 -5.67
CA ARG A 198 20.83 -17.43 -7.11
C ARG A 198 20.14 -16.24 -7.73
N VAL A 199 20.85 -15.49 -8.57
CA VAL A 199 20.31 -14.40 -9.39
C VAL A 199 20.42 -14.78 -10.87
N TYR A 200 19.27 -14.92 -11.53
CA TYR A 200 19.19 -15.18 -12.96
C TYR A 200 18.68 -13.96 -13.72
N LEU A 201 19.31 -13.69 -14.85
CA LEU A 201 18.89 -12.66 -15.80
C LEU A 201 18.43 -13.33 -17.10
N GLN A 202 17.45 -12.75 -17.79
CA GLN A 202 17.12 -13.19 -19.14
C GLN A 202 18.31 -12.99 -20.09
N PRO A 203 18.58 -13.89 -21.06
CA PRO A 203 19.73 -13.76 -21.96
C PRO A 203 19.80 -12.45 -22.76
N SER A 204 18.65 -11.83 -23.05
CA SER A 204 18.55 -10.54 -23.74
C SER A 204 18.44 -9.34 -22.79
N GLY A 205 18.46 -9.57 -21.48
CA GLY A 205 18.30 -8.54 -20.46
C GLY A 205 19.56 -7.71 -20.26
N LEU A 206 19.43 -6.66 -19.45
CA LEU A 206 20.53 -5.78 -19.08
C LEU A 206 20.68 -5.74 -17.55
N LEU A 207 21.91 -5.58 -17.07
CA LEU A 207 22.19 -5.28 -15.68
C LEU A 207 22.61 -3.80 -15.57
N GLY A 208 21.63 -2.93 -15.37
CA GLY A 208 21.75 -1.48 -15.28
C GLY A 208 22.11 -0.97 -13.89
N LEU A 209 23.23 -1.40 -13.32
CA LEU A 209 23.75 -0.88 -12.04
C LEU A 209 24.39 0.51 -12.22
N VAL A 210 23.64 1.47 -12.76
CA VAL A 210 24.15 2.78 -13.22
C VAL A 210 24.24 3.86 -12.13
N GLY A 211 24.18 3.46 -10.85
CA GLY A 211 24.18 4.39 -9.72
C GLY A 211 22.81 5.03 -9.43
N LEU A 212 22.85 6.12 -8.67
CA LEU A 212 21.67 6.87 -8.21
C LEU A 212 21.76 8.32 -8.70
N GLU A 213 20.68 8.83 -9.25
CA GLU A 213 20.51 10.23 -9.60
C GLU A 213 19.36 10.82 -8.77
N SER A 214 19.34 12.13 -8.61
CA SER A 214 18.13 12.87 -8.23
C SER A 214 18.03 14.12 -9.08
N ARG A 215 16.85 14.37 -9.63
CA ARG A 215 16.57 15.52 -10.48
C ARG A 215 15.50 16.40 -9.84
N ALA A 216 15.76 17.70 -9.79
CA ALA A 216 14.78 18.70 -9.38
C ALA A 216 14.52 19.68 -10.52
N PHE A 217 13.25 20.05 -10.69
CA PHE A 217 12.87 21.16 -11.54
C PHE A 217 12.98 22.47 -10.76
N PHE A 218 13.32 23.56 -11.45
CA PHE A 218 13.40 24.90 -10.87
C PHE A 218 12.52 25.84 -11.69
N ALA A 219 11.43 26.27 -11.09
CA ALA A 219 10.41 27.09 -11.72
C ALA A 219 10.70 28.60 -11.61
N ARG A 220 11.71 29.03 -10.85
CA ARG A 220 11.97 30.48 -10.67
C ARG A 220 12.06 31.26 -11.98
N PRO A 221 12.80 30.83 -13.03
CA PRO A 221 12.87 31.57 -14.29
C PRO A 221 11.52 31.65 -15.02
N LEU A 222 10.67 30.64 -14.86
CA LEU A 222 9.30 30.66 -15.38
C LEU A 222 8.43 31.64 -14.59
N LEU A 223 8.49 31.61 -13.26
CA LEU A 223 7.73 32.51 -12.40
C LEU A 223 8.07 33.98 -12.70
N ASP A 224 9.35 34.30 -12.91
CA ASP A 224 9.79 35.65 -13.28
C ASP A 224 9.18 36.11 -14.63
N ARG A 225 9.09 35.20 -15.61
CA ARG A 225 8.44 35.48 -16.91
C ARG A 225 6.94 35.68 -16.79
N LEU A 226 6.30 34.90 -15.93
CA LEU A 226 4.87 35.00 -15.65
C LEU A 226 4.53 36.16 -14.70
N ARG A 227 5.53 36.86 -14.15
CA ARG A 227 5.35 37.84 -13.06
C ARG A 227 4.65 37.25 -11.84
N ALA A 228 4.85 35.96 -11.59
CA ALA A 228 4.40 35.29 -10.38
C ALA A 228 5.48 35.44 -9.30
N GLU A 229 5.11 35.93 -8.12
CA GLU A 229 6.04 36.28 -7.05
C GLU A 229 6.02 35.20 -5.95
N PRO A 230 7.10 34.42 -5.78
CA PRO A 230 7.20 33.43 -4.70
C PRO A 230 7.56 34.11 -3.36
N HIS A 231 6.64 34.07 -2.39
CA HIS A 231 6.86 34.52 -1.02
C HIS A 231 6.97 33.32 -0.09
N PHE A 232 8.20 32.86 0.16
CA PHE A 232 8.47 31.70 1.01
C PHE A 232 9.48 32.03 2.11
N PHE A 233 9.16 31.56 3.31
CA PHE A 233 9.96 31.67 4.52
C PHE A 233 10.37 30.26 4.93
N ALA A 234 11.66 29.98 4.88
CA ALA A 234 12.25 28.72 5.30
C ALA A 234 13.25 28.99 6.42
N ARG A 235 13.38 28.07 7.38
CA ARG A 235 14.40 28.16 8.43
C ARG A 235 15.55 27.23 8.12
N GLU A 236 16.73 27.86 8.08
CA GLU A 236 18.05 27.24 7.92
C GLU A 236 18.35 26.75 6.48
N GLU A 237 19.63 26.57 6.19
CA GLU A 237 20.17 26.46 4.83
C GLU A 237 19.82 25.14 4.10
N PHE A 238 19.48 24.07 4.81
CA PHE A 238 19.15 22.78 4.21
C PHE A 238 17.65 22.58 3.99
N LYS A 239 16.78 23.48 4.49
CA LYS A 239 15.32 23.38 4.24
C LYS A 239 14.98 23.85 2.82
N SER A 240 15.16 22.96 1.85
CA SER A 240 15.21 23.30 0.43
C SER A 240 13.89 23.20 -0.35
N ALA A 241 12.77 22.82 0.27
CA ALA A 241 11.48 22.64 -0.41
C ALA A 241 11.06 23.83 -1.27
N ALA A 242 11.22 25.03 -0.73
CA ALA A 242 10.86 26.26 -1.44
C ALA A 242 11.86 26.63 -2.55
N ASN A 243 13.05 26.01 -2.61
CA ASN A 243 14.09 26.38 -3.57
C ASN A 243 13.66 26.11 -5.01
N THR A 244 12.79 25.12 -5.26
CA THR A 244 12.21 24.89 -6.60
C THR A 244 11.47 26.12 -7.14
N PHE A 245 10.92 26.97 -6.26
CA PHE A 245 10.23 28.20 -6.63
C PHE A 245 11.08 29.46 -6.45
N ARG A 246 12.00 29.45 -5.47
CA ARG A 246 12.83 30.62 -5.13
C ARG A 246 14.09 30.74 -5.98
N GLU A 247 14.68 29.61 -6.37
CA GLU A 247 16.00 29.52 -7.00
C GLU A 247 15.89 29.01 -8.44
N SER A 248 16.88 29.33 -9.27
CA SER A 248 16.97 28.82 -10.65
C SER A 248 17.76 27.51 -10.76
N GLY A 249 18.33 27.04 -9.66
CA GLY A 249 19.10 25.80 -9.56
C GLY A 249 19.41 25.45 -8.11
N PHE A 250 20.09 24.32 -7.90
CA PHE A 250 20.49 23.88 -6.55
C PHE A 250 21.42 24.90 -5.88
N THR A 251 21.07 25.29 -4.65
CA THR A 251 22.00 26.02 -3.77
C THR A 251 23.15 25.12 -3.33
N ALA A 252 24.28 25.70 -2.90
CA ALA A 252 25.42 24.91 -2.45
C ALA A 252 25.08 23.99 -1.26
N PRO A 253 24.38 24.45 -0.20
CA PRO A 253 23.96 23.57 0.91
C PRO A 253 23.00 22.47 0.48
N GLN A 254 22.03 22.78 -0.39
CA GLN A 254 21.09 21.77 -0.92
C GLN A 254 21.84 20.69 -1.72
N ARG A 255 22.78 21.10 -2.57
CA ARG A 255 23.61 20.18 -3.34
C ARG A 255 24.47 19.30 -2.45
N GLU A 256 25.13 19.88 -1.45
CA GLU A 256 25.94 19.13 -0.47
C GLU A 256 25.10 18.07 0.24
N ASN A 257 23.92 18.44 0.77
CA ASN A 257 23.10 17.49 1.49
C ASN A 257 22.58 16.37 0.58
N LEU A 258 22.17 16.70 -0.65
CA LEU A 258 21.71 15.70 -1.62
C LEU A 258 22.83 14.75 -2.04
N GLN A 259 24.04 15.25 -2.28
CA GLN A 259 25.21 14.42 -2.60
C GLN A 259 25.58 13.49 -1.44
N ALA A 260 25.58 14.00 -0.21
CA ALA A 260 25.84 13.18 0.98
C ALA A 260 24.79 12.07 1.17
N LEU A 261 23.52 12.38 0.92
CA LEU A 261 22.43 11.42 1.02
C LEU A 261 22.52 10.34 -0.07
N LEU A 262 22.67 10.74 -1.33
CA LEU A 262 22.81 9.79 -2.46
C LEU A 262 24.07 8.93 -2.32
N GLY A 263 25.19 9.52 -1.90
CA GLY A 263 26.44 8.80 -1.66
C GLY A 263 26.29 7.74 -0.57
N ASP A 264 25.66 8.09 0.56
CA ASP A 264 25.39 7.14 1.65
C ASP A 264 24.47 5.99 1.19
N LEU A 265 23.37 6.30 0.50
CA LEU A 265 22.46 5.28 -0.05
C LEU A 265 23.17 4.37 -1.05
N ALA A 266 23.96 4.91 -1.97
CA ALA A 266 24.71 4.12 -2.95
C ALA A 266 25.73 3.20 -2.27
N GLU A 267 26.44 3.71 -1.25
CA GLU A 267 27.39 2.92 -0.47
C GLU A 267 26.69 1.78 0.31
N GLN A 268 25.52 2.03 0.91
CA GLN A 268 24.70 0.98 1.53
C GLN A 268 24.39 -0.14 0.54
N MET A 269 23.90 0.24 -0.65
CA MET A 269 23.53 -0.71 -1.69
C MET A 269 24.72 -1.55 -2.14
N MET A 270 25.83 -0.90 -2.50
CA MET A 270 27.03 -1.59 -2.99
C MET A 270 27.66 -2.49 -1.93
N THR A 271 27.72 -2.05 -0.67
CA THR A 271 28.23 -2.85 0.44
C THR A 271 27.37 -4.10 0.67
N ALA A 272 26.05 -3.94 0.66
CA ALA A 272 25.12 -5.05 0.82
C ALA A 272 25.16 -6.03 -0.37
N MET A 273 25.34 -5.54 -1.59
CA MET A 273 25.54 -6.39 -2.78
C MET A 273 26.86 -7.16 -2.71
N ALA A 274 27.95 -6.48 -2.36
CA ALA A 274 29.28 -7.09 -2.22
C ALA A 274 29.25 -8.23 -1.20
N ALA A 275 28.71 -7.97 0.00
CA ALA A 275 28.56 -8.97 1.05
C ALA A 275 27.70 -10.17 0.60
N ALA A 276 26.57 -9.92 -0.04
CA ALA A 276 25.65 -10.98 -0.45
C ALA A 276 26.18 -11.84 -1.60
N ARG A 277 27.05 -11.28 -2.45
CA ARG A 277 27.70 -11.99 -3.57
C ARG A 277 29.08 -12.52 -3.24
N GLY A 278 29.60 -12.29 -2.03
CA GLY A 278 30.97 -12.68 -1.64
C GLY A 278 32.05 -11.98 -2.47
N MET A 279 31.80 -10.74 -2.89
CA MET A 279 32.67 -9.95 -3.74
C MET A 279 33.38 -8.86 -2.93
N ASP A 280 34.53 -8.40 -3.43
CA ASP A 280 35.15 -7.18 -2.92
C ASP A 280 34.29 -5.95 -3.30
N GLY A 281 34.19 -4.99 -2.39
CA GLY A 281 33.46 -3.75 -2.61
C GLY A 281 34.02 -2.94 -3.79
N ALA A 282 35.33 -2.99 -4.04
CA ALA A 282 35.92 -2.33 -5.22
C ALA A 282 35.43 -2.94 -6.53
N ALA A 283 35.27 -4.26 -6.59
CA ALA A 283 34.75 -4.94 -7.77
C ALA A 283 33.29 -4.57 -8.08
N VAL A 284 32.46 -4.36 -7.05
CA VAL A 284 31.09 -3.87 -7.23
C VAL A 284 31.07 -2.42 -7.74
N ARG A 285 31.94 -1.54 -7.21
CA ARG A 285 32.08 -0.17 -7.72
C ARG A 285 32.52 -0.16 -9.17
N GLU A 286 33.52 -0.95 -9.53
CA GLU A 286 33.97 -1.07 -10.92
C GLU A 286 32.84 -1.57 -11.84
N ALA A 287 32.01 -2.50 -11.37
CA ALA A 287 30.84 -2.95 -12.11
C ALA A 287 29.78 -1.86 -12.30
N VAL A 288 29.60 -0.98 -11.31
CA VAL A 288 28.71 0.19 -11.39
C VAL A 288 29.24 1.21 -12.41
N GLU A 289 30.53 1.50 -12.39
CA GLU A 289 31.17 2.41 -13.36
C GLU A 289 31.16 1.84 -14.80
N ALA A 290 31.26 0.51 -14.94
CA ALA A 290 31.16 -0.17 -16.23
C ALA A 290 29.71 -0.42 -16.68
N ALA A 291 28.72 -0.09 -15.86
CA ALA A 291 27.31 -0.30 -16.18
C ALA A 291 26.84 0.64 -17.30
N PRO A 292 25.85 0.23 -18.11
CA PRO A 292 25.09 -1.00 -18.00
C PRO A 292 25.84 -2.23 -18.53
N LEU A 293 25.70 -3.36 -17.83
CA LEU A 293 26.39 -4.61 -18.17
C LEU A 293 25.49 -5.56 -18.96
N LEU A 294 26.04 -6.09 -20.06
CA LEU A 294 25.44 -7.24 -20.75
C LEU A 294 25.56 -8.51 -19.88
N PRO A 295 24.68 -9.51 -20.05
CA PRO A 295 24.67 -10.68 -19.18
C PRO A 295 25.99 -11.46 -19.14
N ALA A 296 26.71 -11.55 -20.26
CA ALA A 296 28.03 -12.20 -20.30
C ALA A 296 29.06 -11.49 -19.41
N ALA A 297 29.11 -10.16 -19.44
CA ALA A 297 30.00 -9.37 -18.60
C ALA A 297 29.60 -9.44 -17.12
N ALA A 298 28.29 -9.42 -16.83
CA ALA A 298 27.78 -9.56 -15.47
C ALA A 298 28.09 -10.95 -14.87
N LEU A 299 28.05 -12.02 -15.67
CA LEU A 299 28.45 -13.37 -15.27
C LEU A 299 29.95 -13.46 -14.98
N GLN A 300 30.80 -12.92 -15.86
CA GLN A 300 32.26 -12.88 -15.66
C GLN A 300 32.65 -12.15 -14.37
N ARG A 301 31.88 -11.11 -14.01
CA ARG A 301 32.07 -10.33 -12.78
C ARG A 301 31.45 -10.99 -11.53
N GLY A 302 30.77 -12.14 -11.64
CA GLY A 302 30.14 -12.84 -10.50
C GLY A 302 28.82 -12.23 -10.00
N LEU A 303 28.28 -11.24 -10.70
CA LEU A 303 27.03 -10.56 -10.34
C LEU A 303 25.79 -11.41 -10.65
N LEU A 304 25.91 -12.40 -11.53
CA LEU A 304 24.84 -13.32 -11.90
C LEU A 304 25.29 -14.76 -11.68
N ASP A 305 24.32 -15.63 -11.40
CA ASP A 305 24.53 -17.08 -11.32
C ASP A 305 24.26 -17.80 -12.65
N GLY A 306 23.57 -17.13 -13.57
CA GLY A 306 23.32 -17.65 -14.90
C GLY A 306 22.37 -16.76 -15.70
N THR A 307 22.24 -17.10 -16.97
CA THR A 307 21.16 -16.58 -17.81
C THR A 307 20.12 -17.65 -18.07
N LYS A 308 18.86 -17.38 -17.74
CA LYS A 308 17.74 -18.32 -17.89
C LYS A 308 16.49 -17.59 -18.35
N TYR A 309 15.56 -18.30 -18.96
CA TYR A 309 14.18 -17.81 -19.12
C TYR A 309 13.34 -18.13 -17.89
N LYS A 310 12.20 -17.44 -17.75
CA LYS A 310 11.31 -17.57 -16.58
C LYS A 310 10.86 -19.01 -16.33
N ASP A 311 10.51 -19.74 -17.38
CA ASP A 311 10.11 -21.15 -17.33
C ASP A 311 11.27 -22.06 -16.86
N GLN A 312 12.50 -21.76 -17.28
CA GLN A 312 13.70 -22.48 -16.87
C GLN A 312 14.05 -22.25 -15.40
N VAL A 313 13.78 -21.05 -14.87
CA VAL A 313 13.90 -20.77 -13.42
C VAL A 313 12.84 -21.53 -12.65
N GLN A 314 11.60 -21.53 -13.13
CA GLN A 314 10.50 -22.28 -12.52
C GLN A 314 10.78 -23.79 -12.48
N ALA A 315 11.49 -24.31 -13.48
CA ALA A 315 11.86 -25.73 -13.56
C ALA A 315 12.97 -26.15 -12.57
N LEU A 316 13.57 -25.24 -11.80
CA LEU A 316 14.61 -25.57 -10.80
C LEU A 316 14.07 -26.37 -9.60
N TYR A 317 12.76 -26.35 -9.38
CA TYR A 317 12.11 -27.04 -8.27
C TYR A 317 11.19 -28.14 -8.81
N VAL A 318 11.56 -29.38 -8.51
CA VAL A 318 10.86 -30.60 -8.95
C VAL A 318 10.31 -31.29 -7.70
N ILE A 319 9.10 -31.85 -7.81
CA ILE A 319 8.43 -32.56 -6.71
C ILE A 319 9.29 -33.74 -6.24
N SER A 320 9.32 -34.02 -4.94
CA SER A 320 10.03 -35.20 -4.41
C SER A 320 9.37 -36.52 -4.86
N ASP A 321 10.15 -37.59 -5.04
CA ASP A 321 9.62 -38.91 -5.44
C ASP A 321 8.52 -39.42 -4.49
N LYS A 322 8.62 -39.08 -3.20
CA LYS A 322 7.62 -39.40 -2.17
C LYS A 322 6.30 -38.65 -2.37
N ALA A 323 6.36 -37.34 -2.63
CA ALA A 323 5.17 -36.54 -2.90
C ALA A 323 4.51 -36.95 -4.22
N LEU A 324 5.31 -37.33 -5.23
CA LEU A 324 4.83 -37.88 -6.50
C LEU A 324 4.05 -39.20 -6.29
N ALA A 325 4.52 -40.04 -5.36
CA ALA A 325 3.85 -41.30 -5.01
C ALA A 325 2.55 -41.09 -4.23
N GLU A 326 2.51 -40.14 -3.27
CA GLU A 326 1.31 -39.79 -2.51
C GLU A 326 0.21 -39.16 -3.39
N GLU A 327 0.59 -38.34 -4.38
CA GLU A 327 -0.36 -37.74 -5.31
C GLU A 327 -0.96 -38.77 -6.27
N LYS A 328 -0.13 -39.71 -6.76
CA LYS A 328 -0.57 -40.89 -7.54
C LYS A 328 -1.50 -41.81 -6.74
N ALA A 329 -1.33 -41.90 -5.41
CA ALA A 329 -2.21 -42.68 -4.56
C ALA A 329 -3.58 -42.01 -4.33
N LYS A 330 -3.64 -40.66 -4.32
CA LYS A 330 -4.90 -39.89 -4.18
C LYS A 330 -5.71 -39.83 -5.47
N GLN A 331 -5.05 -39.87 -6.63
CA GLN A 331 -5.68 -39.92 -7.95
C GLN A 331 -5.84 -41.39 -8.37
N GLY A 332 -6.93 -42.05 -7.95
CA GLY A 332 -7.20 -43.44 -8.34
C GLY A 332 -7.05 -43.69 -9.85
N ALA A 333 -6.81 -44.95 -10.24
CA ALA A 333 -6.28 -45.46 -11.52
C ALA A 333 -6.93 -45.03 -12.87
N LYS A 334 -7.79 -44.01 -12.92
CA LYS A 334 -8.52 -43.54 -14.11
C LYS A 334 -8.00 -42.21 -14.72
N HIS A 335 -6.95 -41.59 -14.19
CA HIS A 335 -6.32 -40.42 -14.83
C HIS A 335 -4.84 -40.67 -15.11
N ARG A 336 -4.57 -41.12 -16.34
CA ARG A 336 -3.22 -41.27 -16.88
C ARG A 336 -2.73 -39.88 -17.32
N ARG A 337 -2.23 -39.05 -16.39
CA ARG A 337 -1.56 -37.78 -16.72
C ARG A 337 -0.30 -38.06 -17.56
N ARG A 338 0.03 -37.15 -18.48
CA ARG A 338 1.26 -37.18 -19.28
C ARG A 338 2.49 -37.26 -18.35
N GLN A 339 3.51 -37.97 -18.80
CA GLN A 339 4.75 -38.29 -18.08
C GLN A 339 5.61 -37.07 -17.68
N ASP A 340 5.21 -35.85 -18.09
CA ASP A 340 5.92 -34.58 -17.88
C ASP A 340 5.49 -33.77 -16.64
N ASP A 341 4.56 -34.27 -15.82
CA ASP A 341 3.97 -33.51 -14.71
C ASP A 341 4.74 -33.68 -13.38
N THR A 342 6.07 -33.52 -13.43
CA THR A 342 6.97 -33.52 -12.26
C THR A 342 7.17 -32.13 -11.66
N ARG A 343 6.52 -31.10 -12.22
CA ARG A 343 6.69 -29.69 -11.85
C ARG A 343 6.05 -29.41 -10.50
N MET A 344 6.83 -28.83 -9.58
CA MET A 344 6.33 -28.46 -8.26
C MET A 344 5.18 -27.46 -8.34
N ALA A 345 4.19 -27.63 -7.46
CA ALA A 345 3.10 -26.68 -7.33
C ALA A 345 3.66 -25.30 -6.94
N ARG A 346 3.15 -24.25 -7.57
CA ARG A 346 3.57 -22.87 -7.31
C ARG A 346 2.45 -22.15 -6.57
N VAL A 347 2.80 -21.52 -5.46
CA VAL A 347 1.86 -20.74 -4.64
C VAL A 347 2.36 -19.32 -4.61
N THR A 348 1.58 -18.38 -5.14
CA THR A 348 1.92 -16.96 -5.05
C THR A 348 1.73 -16.47 -3.61
N ILE A 349 2.50 -15.46 -3.21
CA ILE A 349 2.50 -14.99 -1.82
C ILE A 349 1.15 -14.44 -1.37
N ASP A 350 0.39 -13.81 -2.26
CA ASP A 350 -0.97 -13.33 -2.01
C ASP A 350 -1.92 -14.49 -1.68
N LYS A 351 -1.84 -15.58 -2.46
CA LYS A 351 -2.60 -16.82 -2.19
C LYS A 351 -2.17 -17.46 -0.88
N TYR A 352 -0.87 -17.49 -0.59
CA TYR A 352 -0.35 -18.02 0.68
C TYR A 352 -0.88 -17.23 1.88
N ILE A 353 -0.85 -15.90 1.81
CA ILE A 353 -1.43 -14.99 2.82
C ILE A 353 -2.92 -15.31 3.01
N GLN A 354 -3.70 -15.31 1.93
CA GLN A 354 -5.14 -15.55 1.99
C GLN A 354 -5.49 -16.89 2.66
N VAL A 355 -4.81 -17.98 2.28
CA VAL A 355 -5.07 -19.31 2.83
C VAL A 355 -4.67 -19.40 4.29
N THR A 356 -3.49 -18.90 4.65
CA THR A 356 -2.99 -18.99 6.05
C THR A 356 -3.83 -18.15 6.99
N GLU A 357 -4.28 -16.97 6.58
CA GLU A 357 -5.19 -16.14 7.39
C GLU A 357 -6.56 -16.80 7.57
N LEU A 358 -7.11 -17.46 6.54
CA LEU A 358 -8.35 -18.23 6.66
C LEU A 358 -8.21 -19.39 7.64
N GLN A 359 -7.09 -20.10 7.63
CA GLN A 359 -6.80 -21.20 8.55
C GLN A 359 -6.67 -20.70 9.99
N GLN A 360 -5.98 -19.57 10.21
CA GLN A 360 -5.87 -18.93 11.52
C GLN A 360 -7.23 -18.44 12.03
N ALA A 361 -8.03 -17.81 11.17
CA ALA A 361 -9.38 -17.38 11.52
C ALA A 361 -10.29 -18.56 11.89
N ALA A 362 -10.12 -19.71 11.24
CA ALA A 362 -10.85 -20.93 11.58
C ALA A 362 -10.37 -21.53 12.92
N ALA A 363 -9.06 -21.60 13.16
CA ALA A 363 -8.49 -22.11 14.40
C ALA A 363 -8.91 -21.26 15.62
N ALA A 364 -8.94 -19.93 15.47
CA ALA A 364 -9.37 -19.03 16.53
C ALA A 364 -10.87 -19.14 16.89
N ARG A 365 -11.70 -19.67 15.97
CA ARG A 365 -13.16 -19.86 16.17
C ARG A 365 -13.54 -21.23 16.76
N GLY A 366 -12.57 -22.12 16.98
CA GLY A 366 -12.80 -23.48 17.48
C GLY A 366 -13.40 -24.43 16.43
N ALA A 367 -13.12 -25.74 16.57
CA ALA A 367 -13.45 -26.78 15.59
C ALA A 367 -14.96 -26.95 15.28
N GLY A 368 -15.86 -26.35 16.07
CA GLY A 368 -17.31 -26.45 15.88
C GLY A 368 -17.88 -25.56 14.77
N TRP A 369 -17.16 -24.53 14.31
CA TRP A 369 -17.69 -23.61 13.29
C TRP A 369 -17.48 -24.08 11.84
N LEU A 370 -16.62 -25.08 11.62
CA LEU A 370 -16.36 -25.69 10.32
C LEU A 370 -17.23 -26.93 10.01
N ALA A 371 -18.33 -27.14 10.75
CA ALA A 371 -19.42 -28.01 10.33
C ALA A 371 -20.26 -27.32 9.22
N GLY A 372 -19.59 -26.93 8.14
CA GLY A 372 -20.18 -26.18 7.03
C GLY A 372 -20.98 -27.08 6.09
N THR A 373 -22.27 -27.27 6.38
CA THR A 373 -23.27 -27.54 5.33
C THR A 373 -24.24 -26.36 5.23
N PRO A 374 -24.75 -26.04 4.02
CA PRO A 374 -25.81 -25.04 3.86
C PRO A 374 -27.05 -25.29 4.73
N PHE A 375 -27.26 -26.55 5.14
CA PHE A 375 -28.37 -26.98 6.01
C PHE A 375 -28.20 -26.57 7.48
N GLU A 376 -26.98 -26.52 8.02
CA GLU A 376 -26.79 -26.11 9.42
C GLU A 376 -27.01 -24.62 9.63
N GLY A 377 -26.60 -23.78 8.67
CA GLY A 377 -26.89 -22.34 8.67
C GLY A 377 -28.39 -22.04 8.64
N LEU A 378 -29.16 -22.82 7.87
CA LEU A 378 -30.62 -22.72 7.85
C LEU A 378 -31.24 -23.18 9.18
N SER A 379 -30.67 -24.21 9.82
CA SER A 379 -31.16 -24.71 11.11
C SER A 379 -30.93 -23.73 12.27
N LEU A 380 -29.82 -22.97 12.25
CA LEU A 380 -29.52 -21.91 13.20
C LEU A 380 -30.41 -20.68 12.98
N MET A 381 -30.74 -20.39 11.72
CA MET A 381 -31.67 -19.33 11.33
C MET A 381 -33.11 -19.61 11.81
N LEU A 382 -33.54 -20.88 11.74
CA LEU A 382 -34.83 -21.32 12.26
C LEU A 382 -34.92 -21.35 13.80
N ARG A 383 -33.78 -21.35 14.51
CA ARG A 383 -33.72 -21.43 15.98
C ARG A 383 -33.47 -20.09 16.70
N GLY A 384 -33.43 -18.96 15.98
CA GLY A 384 -33.39 -17.62 16.59
C GLY A 384 -32.10 -17.24 17.35
N LYS A 385 -31.03 -18.05 17.27
CA LYS A 385 -29.77 -17.83 18.01
C LYS A 385 -28.73 -16.94 17.31
N LEU A 386 -29.15 -16.21 16.26
CA LEU A 386 -28.25 -15.34 15.47
C LEU A 386 -27.81 -14.08 16.23
N GLN A 387 -28.58 -13.59 17.20
CA GLN A 387 -28.29 -12.29 17.83
C GLN A 387 -27.04 -12.34 18.73
N GLU A 388 -26.87 -13.40 19.54
CA GLU A 388 -25.77 -13.49 20.54
C GLU A 388 -24.39 -13.75 19.93
N THR A 389 -24.32 -14.26 18.70
CA THR A 389 -23.04 -14.62 18.05
C THR A 389 -22.47 -13.52 17.17
N VAL A 390 -23.24 -12.46 16.89
CA VAL A 390 -22.86 -11.41 15.93
C VAL A 390 -21.96 -10.33 16.54
N ASP A 391 -22.03 -10.10 17.85
CA ASP A 391 -21.18 -9.12 18.53
C ASP A 391 -19.71 -9.61 18.66
N GLU A 392 -19.47 -10.91 18.70
CA GLU A 392 -18.12 -11.50 18.63
C GLU A 392 -17.62 -11.76 17.19
N ALA A 393 -18.53 -11.90 16.21
CA ALA A 393 -18.20 -12.30 14.82
C ALA A 393 -17.62 -11.18 13.92
N SER A 394 -17.31 -10.02 14.48
CA SER A 394 -16.88 -8.82 13.76
C SER A 394 -15.37 -8.75 13.43
N ARG A 395 -14.67 -9.86 13.16
CA ARG A 395 -13.26 -9.79 12.72
C ARG A 395 -12.88 -10.85 11.69
N PRO A 396 -12.66 -10.44 10.44
CA PRO A 396 -11.53 -10.88 9.65
C PRO A 396 -10.64 -9.66 9.33
N GLY A 397 -9.57 -9.49 10.11
CA GLY A 397 -8.51 -8.52 9.82
C GLY A 397 -7.39 -9.23 9.06
N VAL A 398 -7.30 -8.99 7.76
CA VAL A 398 -6.25 -9.49 6.84
C VAL A 398 -5.04 -8.59 7.04
N GLY A 399 -3.93 -9.08 7.63
CA GLY A 399 -2.75 -8.29 8.03
C GLY A 399 -1.78 -9.02 8.99
N PRO A 400 -0.66 -8.41 9.36
CA PRO A 400 0.66 -9.02 9.19
C PRO A 400 1.35 -9.50 10.47
N LEU A 401 0.63 -9.53 11.58
CA LEU A 401 1.25 -9.70 12.88
C LEU A 401 0.64 -10.96 13.50
N GLU A 402 1.49 -11.96 13.74
CA GLU A 402 1.14 -13.38 13.78
C GLU A 402 0.19 -13.82 14.91
N GLN A 403 -0.42 -12.94 15.69
CA GLN A 403 -1.38 -13.31 16.72
C GLN A 403 -2.47 -12.26 16.89
N ARG A 404 -3.51 -12.36 16.05
CA ARG A 404 -4.57 -11.34 15.92
C ARG A 404 -5.84 -11.59 16.72
N VAL A 405 -5.86 -12.62 17.55
CA VAL A 405 -6.99 -12.87 18.45
C VAL A 405 -6.50 -12.82 19.88
N ALA A 406 -6.17 -11.61 20.34
CA ALA A 406 -6.14 -11.35 21.77
C ALA A 406 -7.56 -11.56 22.28
N ARG A 407 -7.75 -12.54 23.17
CA ARG A 407 -9.02 -12.66 23.90
C ARG A 407 -9.17 -11.40 24.76
N LYS A 408 -10.40 -10.93 24.94
CA LYS A 408 -10.68 -9.80 25.83
C LYS A 408 -10.07 -10.09 27.21
N GLY A 409 -9.30 -9.14 27.77
CA GLY A 409 -8.59 -9.32 29.03
C GLY A 409 -7.14 -9.84 28.91
N GLN A 410 -6.61 -10.04 27.69
CA GLN A 410 -5.21 -10.41 27.47
C GLN A 410 -4.37 -9.21 27.01
N PRO A 411 -3.15 -9.02 27.54
CA PRO A 411 -2.27 -7.94 27.13
C PRO A 411 -1.91 -8.06 25.65
N LYS A 412 -1.84 -6.92 24.96
CA LYS A 412 -1.50 -6.84 23.53
C LYS A 412 -0.68 -5.59 23.19
N VAL A 413 0.05 -5.66 22.10
CA VAL A 413 0.71 -4.53 21.45
C VAL A 413 -0.13 -4.08 20.26
N ALA A 414 -0.45 -2.80 20.17
CA ALA A 414 -1.20 -2.24 19.04
C ALA A 414 -0.24 -1.65 18.00
N VAL A 415 -0.52 -1.84 16.71
CA VAL A 415 0.22 -1.25 15.59
C VAL A 415 -0.71 -0.33 14.80
N VAL A 416 -0.31 0.93 14.66
CA VAL A 416 -1.06 1.96 13.92
C VAL A 416 -0.23 2.42 12.73
N THR A 417 -0.79 2.37 11.53
CA THR A 417 -0.13 2.87 10.31
C THR A 417 -0.52 4.33 10.06
N ALA A 418 0.48 5.19 9.91
CA ALA A 418 0.37 6.60 9.54
C ALA A 418 1.22 6.83 8.28
N ALA A 419 0.56 6.81 7.11
CA ALA A 419 1.22 6.95 5.81
C ALA A 419 0.63 8.11 5.00
N GLY A 420 1.50 8.90 4.37
CA GLY A 420 1.15 10.04 3.53
C GLY A 420 1.41 11.41 4.17
N THR A 421 0.98 12.46 3.49
CA THR A 421 1.14 13.85 3.97
C THR A 421 0.27 14.11 5.20
N ILE A 422 0.81 14.80 6.20
CA ILE A 422 0.11 15.13 7.46
C ILE A 422 -0.76 16.36 7.26
N VAL A 423 -2.05 16.23 7.59
CA VAL A 423 -3.07 17.28 7.46
C VAL A 423 -3.96 17.31 8.71
N GLN A 424 -4.56 18.46 9.03
CA GLN A 424 -5.36 18.62 10.26
C GLN A 424 -6.62 17.73 10.25
N GLY A 425 -7.24 17.59 9.08
CA GLY A 425 -8.52 16.91 8.92
C GLY A 425 -9.71 17.66 9.54
N PRO A 426 -10.94 17.11 9.41
CA PRO A 426 -11.26 15.95 8.60
C PRO A 426 -11.16 16.26 7.11
N VAL A 427 -10.47 15.42 6.33
CA VAL A 427 -10.45 15.56 4.86
C VAL A 427 -11.72 14.92 4.29
N PRO A 428 -12.61 15.69 3.64
CA PRO A 428 -13.80 15.11 3.02
C PRO A 428 -13.40 14.20 1.86
N PRO A 429 -14.16 13.12 1.58
CA PRO A 429 -13.85 12.23 0.46
C PRO A 429 -13.83 13.03 -0.84
N THR A 430 -12.66 13.09 -1.49
CA THR A 430 -12.43 13.83 -2.73
C THR A 430 -13.01 13.08 -3.92
N GLY A 431 -14.35 13.04 -4.01
CA GLY A 431 -15.07 12.44 -5.14
C GLY A 431 -14.72 10.98 -5.44
N PRO A 432 -15.33 10.39 -6.50
CA PRO A 432 -14.93 9.07 -6.98
C PRO A 432 -13.58 9.17 -7.70
N GLY A 433 -12.48 8.93 -6.99
CA GLY A 433 -11.18 8.62 -7.59
C GLY A 433 -10.00 9.55 -7.36
N ALA A 434 -10.17 10.64 -6.62
CA ALA A 434 -9.03 11.19 -5.90
C ALA A 434 -8.94 10.45 -4.56
N ASN A 435 -7.95 9.58 -4.42
CA ASN A 435 -7.56 9.05 -3.11
C ASN A 435 -6.14 9.53 -2.84
N GLN A 436 -6.00 10.57 -2.03
CA GLN A 436 -4.70 10.90 -1.47
C GLN A 436 -4.52 10.10 -0.19
N GLN A 437 -3.47 9.29 -0.12
CA GLN A 437 -3.01 8.77 1.16
C GLN A 437 -2.52 9.96 2.00
N VAL A 438 -3.28 10.30 3.03
CA VAL A 438 -2.97 11.39 3.97
C VAL A 438 -3.07 10.88 5.41
N ILE A 439 -2.24 11.44 6.27
CA ILE A 439 -2.35 11.30 7.72
C ILE A 439 -3.27 12.41 8.21
N ASP A 440 -4.54 12.07 8.38
CA ASP A 440 -5.55 12.95 8.99
C ASP A 440 -5.39 12.95 10.52
N ALA A 441 -4.94 14.08 11.08
CA ALA A 441 -4.66 14.19 12.51
C ALA A 441 -5.90 13.98 13.37
N THR A 442 -7.09 14.43 12.93
CA THR A 442 -8.35 14.21 13.65
C THR A 442 -8.67 12.73 13.74
N LYS A 443 -8.58 12.01 12.62
CA LYS A 443 -8.84 10.56 12.55
C LYS A 443 -7.80 9.77 13.35
N LEU A 444 -6.52 10.08 13.20
CA LEU A 444 -5.45 9.40 13.93
C LEU A 444 -5.57 9.63 15.43
N SER A 445 -5.86 10.86 15.87
CA SER A 445 -6.11 11.16 17.29
C SER A 445 -7.27 10.36 17.86
N GLY A 446 -8.36 10.19 17.09
CA GLY A 446 -9.47 9.33 17.51
C GLY A 446 -9.06 7.87 17.72
N HIS A 447 -8.17 7.33 16.89
CA HIS A 447 -7.61 5.99 17.06
C HIS A 447 -6.65 5.91 18.26
N LEU A 448 -5.78 6.90 18.45
CA LEU A 448 -4.85 6.94 19.58
C LEU A 448 -5.61 7.04 20.92
N ASN A 449 -6.71 7.80 20.98
CA ASN A 449 -7.58 7.84 22.17
C ASN A 449 -8.24 6.48 22.46
N GLN A 450 -8.69 5.75 21.44
CA GLN A 450 -9.21 4.38 21.64
C GLN A 450 -8.13 3.46 22.23
N LEU A 451 -6.88 3.58 21.76
CA LEU A 451 -5.75 2.82 22.29
C LEU A 451 -5.38 3.25 23.71
N LEU A 452 -5.55 4.53 24.05
CA LEU A 452 -5.34 5.06 25.39
C LEU A 452 -6.37 4.49 26.38
N GLU A 453 -7.63 4.36 25.97
CA GLU A 453 -8.73 3.85 26.79
C GLU A 453 -8.75 2.32 26.92
N ASP A 454 -8.15 1.58 25.98
CA ASP A 454 -8.15 0.11 25.99
C ASP A 454 -7.15 -0.45 27.03
N PRO A 455 -7.59 -1.09 28.13
CA PRO A 455 -6.71 -1.58 29.20
C PRO A 455 -5.86 -2.79 28.75
N ASP A 456 -6.29 -3.50 27.71
CA ASP A 456 -5.54 -4.63 27.17
C ASP A 456 -4.34 -4.16 26.35
N VAL A 457 -4.35 -2.91 25.84
CA VAL A 457 -3.23 -2.34 25.09
C VAL A 457 -2.13 -1.93 26.07
N ARG A 458 -0.99 -2.63 26.00
CA ARG A 458 0.15 -2.42 26.89
C ARG A 458 1.30 -1.66 26.25
N ALA A 459 1.35 -1.61 24.92
CA ALA A 459 2.28 -0.79 24.14
C ALA A 459 1.69 -0.43 22.77
N VAL A 460 2.19 0.64 22.15
CA VAL A 460 1.76 1.10 20.82
C VAL A 460 2.98 1.25 19.91
N VAL A 461 2.91 0.67 18.71
CA VAL A 461 3.86 0.91 17.62
C VAL A 461 3.18 1.78 16.57
N VAL A 462 3.82 2.87 16.17
CA VAL A 462 3.34 3.75 15.09
C VAL A 462 4.24 3.58 13.88
N ARG A 463 3.72 3.00 12.79
CA ARG A 463 4.40 2.87 11.51
C ARG A 463 4.24 4.17 10.72
N VAL A 464 5.29 4.98 10.66
CA VAL A 464 5.29 6.31 10.02
C VAL A 464 5.96 6.22 8.65
N ASN A 465 5.22 6.53 7.59
CA ASN A 465 5.76 6.72 6.25
C ASN A 465 5.25 8.06 5.68
N SER A 466 5.94 9.16 6.01
CA SER A 466 5.47 10.52 5.75
C SER A 466 6.61 11.49 5.42
N PRO A 467 6.46 12.32 4.38
CA PRO A 467 7.35 13.46 4.13
C PRO A 467 7.14 14.62 5.12
N GLY A 468 6.07 14.58 5.92
CA GLY A 468 5.64 15.69 6.76
C GLY A 468 4.34 16.32 6.26
N GLY A 469 4.17 17.61 6.48
CA GLY A 469 2.95 18.36 6.17
C GLY A 469 2.69 19.44 7.21
N SER A 470 1.43 19.58 7.64
CA SER A 470 1.02 20.60 8.61
C SER A 470 1.72 20.43 9.96
N ALA A 471 2.37 21.50 10.43
CA ALA A 471 3.00 21.56 11.74
C ALA A 471 1.97 21.45 12.87
N LEU A 472 0.82 22.12 12.73
CA LEU A 472 -0.29 22.04 13.70
C LEU A 472 -0.83 20.62 13.85
N ALA A 473 -1.00 19.93 12.71
CA ALA A 473 -1.48 18.56 12.68
C ALA A 473 -0.46 17.60 13.30
N SER A 474 0.83 17.83 13.02
CA SER A 474 1.93 17.07 13.61
C SER A 474 1.99 17.29 15.13
N ASP A 475 1.78 18.51 15.62
CA ASP A 475 1.72 18.82 17.05
C ASP A 475 0.53 18.15 17.75
N THR A 476 -0.64 18.16 17.10
CA THR A 476 -1.83 17.43 17.59
C THR A 476 -1.51 15.95 17.80
N ILE A 477 -0.90 15.31 16.80
CA ILE A 477 -0.52 13.88 16.89
C ILE A 477 0.57 13.67 17.95
N TYR A 478 1.58 14.55 18.00
CA TYR A 478 2.64 14.51 19.01
C TYR A 478 2.06 14.53 20.43
N HIS A 479 1.09 15.40 20.69
CA HIS A 479 0.40 15.49 21.98
C HIS A 479 -0.31 14.17 22.35
N GLU A 480 -1.04 13.57 21.43
CA GLU A 480 -1.75 12.31 21.67
C GLU A 480 -0.80 11.14 21.94
N LEU A 481 0.34 11.08 21.24
CA LEU A 481 1.39 10.10 21.51
C LEU A 481 2.02 10.31 22.89
N GLN A 482 2.24 11.56 23.31
CA GLN A 482 2.71 11.86 24.65
C GLN A 482 1.69 11.48 25.74
N ARG A 483 0.38 11.61 25.48
CA ARG A 483 -0.66 11.13 26.39
C ARG A 483 -0.60 9.62 26.61
N LEU A 484 -0.37 8.83 25.56
CA LEU A 484 -0.15 7.38 25.68
C LEU A 484 1.05 7.06 26.58
N ARG A 485 2.17 7.75 26.38
CA ARG A 485 3.39 7.58 27.20
C ARG A 485 3.14 7.95 28.66
N ALA A 486 2.48 9.09 28.90
CA ALA A 486 2.14 9.55 30.24
C ALA A 486 1.20 8.56 30.97
N ALA A 487 0.37 7.83 30.23
CA ALA A 487 -0.48 6.76 30.78
C ALA A 487 0.27 5.42 31.02
N GLY A 488 1.60 5.39 30.84
CA GLY A 488 2.42 4.20 31.06
C GLY A 488 2.34 3.17 29.93
N LYS A 489 1.89 3.57 28.73
CA LYS A 489 1.89 2.73 27.52
C LYS A 489 3.07 3.15 26.64
N PRO A 490 4.17 2.37 26.57
CA PRO A 490 5.30 2.73 25.74
C PRO A 490 4.90 2.89 24.28
N VAL A 491 5.42 3.94 23.65
CA VAL A 491 5.22 4.26 22.24
C VAL A 491 6.53 4.07 21.49
N VAL A 492 6.53 3.22 20.47
CA VAL A 492 7.67 3.03 19.57
C VAL A 492 7.29 3.45 18.16
N VAL A 493 8.13 4.21 17.49
CA VAL A 493 7.92 4.57 16.09
C VAL A 493 8.77 3.67 15.20
N SER A 494 8.15 3.08 14.17
CA SER A 494 8.82 2.40 13.06
C SER A 494 8.75 3.32 11.84
N MET A 495 9.89 3.78 11.35
CA MET A 495 9.95 4.59 10.13
C MET A 495 9.95 3.69 8.90
N GLY A 496 9.09 4.01 7.93
CA GLY A 496 9.07 3.42 6.59
C GLY A 496 10.13 4.05 5.68
N ASP A 497 9.79 4.20 4.40
CA ASP A 497 10.71 4.77 3.41
C ASP A 497 11.04 6.24 3.69
N VAL A 498 10.07 7.01 4.18
CA VAL A 498 10.28 8.42 4.57
C VAL A 498 9.65 8.68 5.94
N ALA A 499 10.36 9.38 6.82
CA ALA A 499 9.81 9.93 8.05
C ALA A 499 10.52 11.26 8.35
N ALA A 500 10.27 12.26 7.51
CA ALA A 500 10.97 13.53 7.51
C ALA A 500 10.03 14.69 7.90
N SER A 501 10.59 15.81 8.35
CA SER A 501 9.83 17.03 8.72
C SER A 501 8.73 16.71 9.75
N GLY A 502 7.45 16.90 9.41
CA GLY A 502 6.32 16.52 10.29
C GLY A 502 6.31 15.02 10.65
N GLY A 503 6.81 14.15 9.78
CA GLY A 503 7.00 12.73 10.07
C GLY A 503 8.03 12.49 11.17
N TYR A 504 9.13 13.25 11.19
CA TYR A 504 10.08 13.22 12.31
C TYR A 504 9.53 13.92 13.56
N TYR A 505 8.72 14.97 13.38
CA TYR A 505 8.03 15.67 14.47
C TYR A 505 7.18 14.70 15.30
N ILE A 506 6.33 13.90 14.66
CA ILE A 506 5.53 12.89 15.37
C ILE A 506 6.41 11.75 15.91
N ALA A 507 7.50 11.40 15.22
CA ALA A 507 8.44 10.38 15.68
C ALA A 507 9.13 10.78 16.99
N ALA A 508 9.45 12.07 17.16
CA ALA A 508 10.05 12.61 18.37
C ALA A 508 9.15 12.47 19.61
N ALA A 509 7.85 12.18 19.45
CA ALA A 509 6.98 11.90 20.60
C ALA A 509 7.29 10.56 21.28
N ALA A 510 7.93 9.61 20.60
CA ALA A 510 8.07 8.22 21.03
C ALA A 510 9.14 7.98 22.12
N ASP A 511 9.02 6.85 22.82
CA ASP A 511 10.06 6.32 23.72
C ASP A 511 11.25 5.74 22.96
N ALA A 512 11.02 5.23 21.75
CA ALA A 512 12.05 4.75 20.86
C ALA A 512 11.67 4.95 19.39
N VAL A 513 12.66 5.25 18.56
CA VAL A 513 12.55 5.44 17.12
C VAL A 513 13.42 4.38 16.43
N VAL A 514 12.79 3.57 15.60
CA VAL A 514 13.42 2.52 14.80
C VAL A 514 13.29 2.88 13.33
N ALA A 515 14.39 2.81 12.58
CA ALA A 515 14.40 3.10 11.14
C ALA A 515 15.28 2.11 10.39
N GLN A 516 14.93 1.77 9.15
CA GLN A 516 15.85 1.01 8.31
C GLN A 516 17.07 1.88 7.92
N PRO A 517 18.25 1.30 7.64
CA PRO A 517 19.42 2.06 7.22
C PRO A 517 19.14 3.02 6.03
N GLY A 518 18.29 2.59 5.11
CA GLY A 518 17.89 3.31 3.91
C GLY A 518 16.66 4.21 4.04
N THR A 519 16.05 4.32 5.22
CA THR A 519 14.98 5.30 5.49
C THR A 519 15.48 6.71 5.24
N VAL A 520 14.64 7.60 4.71
CA VAL A 520 14.93 9.04 4.61
C VAL A 520 14.24 9.78 5.75
N THR A 521 14.99 10.46 6.61
CA THR A 521 14.46 11.12 7.82
C THR A 521 15.19 12.45 8.10
N GLY A 522 14.96 13.04 9.27
CA GLY A 522 15.41 14.39 9.61
C GLY A 522 14.48 15.44 8.98
N SER A 523 15.04 16.33 8.16
CA SER A 523 14.35 17.52 7.63
C SER A 523 13.72 18.36 8.75
N ILE A 524 14.42 18.44 9.89
CA ILE A 524 13.98 19.20 11.08
C ILE A 524 14.15 20.69 10.75
N GLY A 525 13.08 21.28 10.24
CA GLY A 525 13.02 22.65 9.76
C GLY A 525 11.63 22.96 9.24
N VAL A 526 11.31 24.24 9.16
CA VAL A 526 9.97 24.74 8.83
C VAL A 526 10.04 25.57 7.57
N VAL A 527 9.03 25.40 6.71
CA VAL A 527 8.83 26.22 5.53
C VAL A 527 7.36 26.62 5.44
N ALA A 528 7.09 27.87 5.11
CA ALA A 528 5.76 28.39 4.86
C ALA A 528 5.82 29.42 3.72
N GLY A 529 4.75 29.56 2.95
CA GLY A 529 4.73 30.57 1.90
C GLY A 529 3.60 30.41 0.91
N LYS A 530 3.60 31.30 -0.08
CA LYS A 530 2.64 31.36 -1.18
C LYS A 530 3.30 31.84 -2.45
N ILE A 531 2.67 31.59 -3.59
CA ILE A 531 3.01 32.22 -4.86
C ILE A 531 1.90 33.23 -5.15
N ASN A 532 2.28 34.50 -5.28
CA ASN A 532 1.38 35.57 -5.70
C ASN A 532 1.31 35.60 -7.23
N VAL A 533 0.13 35.37 -7.79
CA VAL A 533 -0.16 35.36 -9.23
C VAL A 533 -1.04 36.55 -9.65
N GLY A 534 -1.25 37.54 -8.77
CA GLY A 534 -2.09 38.70 -9.07
C GLY A 534 -1.65 39.42 -10.33
N ARG A 535 -0.36 39.73 -10.43
CA ARG A 535 0.23 40.40 -11.62
C ARG A 535 0.18 39.53 -12.86
N THR A 536 0.39 38.22 -12.73
CA THR A 536 0.23 37.26 -13.84
C THR A 536 -1.18 37.33 -14.43
N LEU A 537 -2.20 37.35 -13.57
CA LEU A 537 -3.59 37.44 -13.99
C LEU A 537 -3.91 38.79 -14.63
N GLU A 538 -3.42 39.89 -14.06
CA GLU A 538 -3.60 41.23 -14.63
C GLU A 538 -3.02 41.33 -16.05
N GLU A 539 -1.82 40.80 -16.29
CA GLU A 539 -1.21 40.75 -17.62
C GLU A 539 -2.01 39.86 -18.60
N ALA A 540 -2.71 38.85 -18.10
CA ALA A 540 -3.62 38.01 -18.88
C ALA A 540 -5.02 38.65 -19.07
N GLY A 541 -5.24 39.89 -18.61
CA GLY A 541 -6.52 40.58 -18.70
C GLY A 541 -7.56 40.16 -17.65
N VAL A 542 -7.14 39.43 -16.62
CA VAL A 542 -7.99 39.00 -15.50
C VAL A 542 -7.72 39.87 -14.28
N ARG A 543 -8.75 40.62 -13.84
CA ARG A 543 -8.67 41.46 -12.64
C ARG A 543 -9.31 40.77 -11.44
N SER A 544 -8.60 40.74 -10.32
CA SER A 544 -9.12 40.30 -9.03
C SER A 544 -9.48 41.51 -8.17
N GLU A 545 -10.72 41.61 -7.71
CA GLU A 545 -11.15 42.62 -6.73
C GLU A 545 -11.60 41.93 -5.46
N GLY A 546 -10.95 42.26 -4.34
CA GLY A 546 -11.30 41.75 -3.02
C GLY A 546 -11.96 42.83 -2.17
N VAL A 547 -13.01 42.46 -1.43
CA VAL A 547 -13.56 43.28 -0.36
C VAL A 547 -13.10 42.68 0.96
N THR A 548 -12.25 43.41 1.70
CA THR A 548 -11.64 42.92 2.93
C THR A 548 -12.04 43.76 4.13
N VAL A 549 -12.34 43.10 5.25
CA VAL A 549 -12.47 43.73 6.56
C VAL A 549 -11.33 43.22 7.44
N GLY A 550 -10.46 44.12 7.87
CA GLY A 550 -9.26 43.82 8.66
C GLY A 550 -7.97 43.78 7.83
N ARG A 551 -6.87 44.26 8.42
CA ARG A 551 -5.58 44.46 7.73
C ARG A 551 -4.98 43.18 7.12
N ASN A 552 -5.21 42.02 7.75
CA ASN A 552 -4.60 40.76 7.36
C ASN A 552 -5.54 39.81 6.61
N ALA A 553 -6.72 40.27 6.19
CA ALA A 553 -7.71 39.43 5.52
C ALA A 553 -7.19 38.83 4.18
N GLY A 554 -6.23 39.48 3.53
CA GLY A 554 -5.57 39.00 2.31
C GLY A 554 -4.23 38.27 2.54
N LEU A 555 -3.81 38.00 3.78
CA LEU A 555 -2.45 37.55 4.12
C LEU A 555 -2.01 36.29 3.33
N LEU A 556 -2.91 35.30 3.21
CA LEU A 556 -2.65 34.04 2.50
C LEU A 556 -3.21 34.03 1.07
N SER A 557 -3.73 35.16 0.59
CA SER A 557 -4.29 35.26 -0.76
C SER A 557 -3.21 35.03 -1.81
N PRO A 558 -3.47 34.21 -2.84
CA PRO A 558 -2.56 34.07 -3.97
C PRO A 558 -2.64 35.25 -4.95
N PHE A 559 -3.52 36.24 -4.74
CA PHE A 559 -3.76 37.33 -5.68
C PHE A 559 -3.21 38.68 -5.22
N THR A 560 -2.85 38.80 -3.94
CA THR A 560 -2.31 40.03 -3.37
C THR A 560 -0.88 39.82 -2.91
N GLY A 561 -0.06 40.87 -2.92
CA GLY A 561 1.28 40.84 -2.35
C GLY A 561 1.31 40.54 -0.85
N LEU A 562 2.51 40.49 -0.28
CA LEU A 562 2.72 40.37 1.15
C LEU A 562 3.48 41.61 1.62
N GLU A 563 2.81 42.47 2.41
CA GLU A 563 3.42 43.69 2.93
C GLU A 563 4.57 43.38 3.92
N PRO A 564 5.57 44.27 4.09
CA PRO A 564 6.71 44.01 4.98
C PRO A 564 6.32 43.62 6.41
N GLU A 565 5.33 44.30 7.01
CA GLU A 565 4.86 43.97 8.35
C GLU A 565 4.13 42.62 8.40
N GLN A 566 3.43 42.26 7.33
CA GLN A 566 2.77 40.96 7.19
C GLN A 566 3.79 39.84 7.01
N ALA A 567 4.84 40.07 6.21
CA ALA A 567 5.96 39.15 6.07
C ALA A 567 6.65 38.90 7.41
N ALA A 568 6.92 39.95 8.19
CA ALA A 568 7.50 39.84 9.53
C ALA A 568 6.61 39.01 10.49
N GLN A 569 5.28 39.10 10.37
CA GLN A 569 4.35 38.27 11.15
C GLN A 569 4.42 36.79 10.76
N VAL A 570 4.51 36.48 9.46
CA VAL A 570 4.67 35.10 8.99
C VAL A 570 6.03 34.55 9.40
N GLU A 571 7.10 35.35 9.32
CA GLU A 571 8.42 34.97 9.81
C GLU A 571 8.40 34.63 11.31
N ALA A 572 7.82 35.50 12.14
CA ALA A 572 7.71 35.23 13.58
C ALA A 572 6.94 33.93 13.88
N LEU A 573 5.91 33.60 13.11
CA LEU A 573 5.21 32.32 13.21
C LEU A 573 6.12 31.15 12.85
N VAL A 574 6.87 31.27 11.75
CA VAL A 574 7.80 30.23 11.30
C VAL A 574 8.94 30.02 12.31
N ASP A 575 9.46 31.10 12.92
CA ASP A 575 10.43 31.03 14.03
C ASP A 575 9.87 30.28 15.22
N HIS A 576 8.67 30.65 15.66
CA HIS A 576 8.01 30.01 16.79
C HIS A 576 7.83 28.49 16.59
N VAL A 577 7.36 28.08 15.40
CA VAL A 577 7.20 26.66 15.08
C VAL A 577 8.54 25.94 15.02
N TYR A 578 9.59 26.60 14.51
CA TYR A 578 10.92 25.99 14.44
C TYR A 578 11.53 25.80 15.83
N ASP A 579 11.45 26.80 16.71
CA ASP A 579 11.96 26.71 18.08
C ASP A 579 11.21 25.64 18.89
N ASP A 580 9.88 25.57 18.76
CA ASP A 580 9.08 24.51 19.38
C ASP A 580 9.44 23.11 18.86
N PHE A 581 9.70 22.97 17.55
CA PHE A 581 10.17 21.71 16.99
C PHE A 581 11.53 21.31 17.56
N LEU A 582 12.49 22.24 17.62
CA LEU A 582 13.80 21.98 18.23
C LEU A 582 13.68 21.57 19.70
N ASP A 583 12.82 22.25 20.48
CA ASP A 583 12.56 21.94 21.87
C ASP A 583 12.01 20.52 22.06
N LYS A 584 11.06 20.10 21.21
CA LYS A 584 10.47 18.76 21.27
C LYS A 584 11.50 17.69 20.94
N VAL A 585 12.33 17.91 19.93
CA VAL A 585 13.42 16.99 19.58
C VAL A 585 14.47 16.94 20.69
N ALA A 586 14.88 18.10 21.23
CA ALA A 586 15.82 18.22 22.34
C ALA A 586 15.36 17.45 23.58
N LYS A 587 14.10 17.65 24.00
CA LYS A 587 13.49 16.93 25.12
C LYS A 587 13.44 15.43 24.87
N SER A 588 13.05 15.03 23.67
CA SER A 588 12.91 13.61 23.31
C SER A 588 14.24 12.86 23.24
N ARG A 589 15.26 13.51 22.67
CA ARG A 589 16.59 12.91 22.47
C ARG A 589 17.52 13.13 23.67
N GLY A 590 17.08 13.86 24.69
CA GLY A 590 17.87 14.16 25.90
C GLY A 590 19.09 15.04 25.62
N ARG A 591 18.96 16.00 24.70
CA ARG A 591 20.07 16.84 24.21
C ARG A 591 19.77 18.33 24.34
N PRO A 592 20.79 19.20 24.52
CA PRO A 592 20.58 20.64 24.49
C PRO A 592 20.03 21.10 23.14
N VAL A 593 19.14 22.10 23.16
CA VAL A 593 18.56 22.71 21.95
C VAL A 593 19.65 23.23 21.01
N SER A 594 20.75 23.77 21.55
CA SER A 594 21.89 24.25 20.75
C SER A 594 22.57 23.14 19.94
N GLU A 595 22.65 21.92 20.49
CA GLU A 595 23.20 20.76 19.80
C GLU A 595 22.22 20.25 18.74
N VAL A 596 20.93 20.13 19.10
CA VAL A 596 19.89 19.73 18.14
C VAL A 596 19.81 20.71 16.97
N ARG A 597 19.96 22.03 17.22
CA ARG A 597 19.97 23.05 16.17
C ARG A 597 21.05 22.78 15.13
N GLN A 598 22.23 22.27 15.51
CA GLN A 598 23.29 21.92 14.55
C GLN A 598 22.94 20.69 13.70
N LEU A 599 22.20 19.74 14.26
CA LEU A 599 21.77 18.53 13.56
C LEU A 599 20.52 18.75 12.71
N ALA A 600 19.71 19.74 13.07
CA ALA A 600 18.45 20.05 12.43
C ALA A 600 18.68 20.77 11.11
N LYS A 601 18.71 22.10 11.12
CA LYS A 601 18.91 22.98 9.96
C LYS A 601 18.13 22.66 8.66
N GLY A 602 17.05 21.88 8.76
CA GLY A 602 16.34 21.30 7.60
C GLY A 602 17.08 20.14 6.90
N ARG A 603 18.17 19.63 7.45
CA ARG A 603 19.02 18.60 6.82
C ARG A 603 18.34 17.24 6.79
N VAL A 604 18.41 16.59 5.64
CA VAL A 604 17.89 15.23 5.42
C VAL A 604 19.00 14.21 5.66
N TYR A 605 18.67 13.10 6.32
CA TYR A 605 19.60 12.02 6.64
C TYR A 605 19.05 10.68 6.17
N THR A 606 19.95 9.73 5.86
CA THR A 606 19.55 8.32 5.85
C THR A 606 19.30 7.82 7.28
N GLY A 607 18.55 6.74 7.46
CA GLY A 607 18.31 6.13 8.77
C GLY A 607 19.63 5.72 9.45
N ARG A 608 20.60 5.25 8.66
CA ARG A 608 21.96 4.96 9.14
C ARG A 608 22.68 6.21 9.67
N GLN A 609 22.66 7.30 8.91
CA GLN A 609 23.25 8.57 9.36
C GLN A 609 22.52 9.10 10.60
N ALA A 610 21.19 9.07 10.59
CA ALA A 610 20.35 9.53 11.69
C ALA A 610 20.59 8.74 12.98
N HIS A 611 20.79 7.42 12.89
CA HIS A 611 21.22 6.62 14.04
C HIS A 611 22.61 7.03 14.52
N ALA A 612 23.58 7.19 13.62
CA ALA A 612 24.95 7.55 14.00
C ALA A 612 25.02 8.88 14.78
N ILE A 613 24.12 9.81 14.48
CA ILE A 613 24.02 11.11 15.17
C ILE A 613 22.97 11.15 16.28
N GLY A 614 22.32 10.04 16.62
CA GLY A 614 21.37 9.94 17.74
C GLY A 614 19.97 10.55 17.50
N LEU A 615 19.58 10.75 16.24
CA LEU A 615 18.19 11.09 15.88
C LEU A 615 17.28 9.85 15.79
N VAL A 616 17.86 8.67 15.59
CA VAL A 616 17.21 7.34 15.58
C VAL A 616 17.89 6.48 16.64
N ASP A 617 17.12 5.64 17.34
CA ASP A 617 17.63 4.82 18.46
C ASP A 617 18.14 3.44 18.01
N GLU A 618 17.52 2.85 16.99
CA GLU A 618 17.81 1.49 16.53
C GLU A 618 17.62 1.35 15.01
N LEU A 619 18.47 0.56 14.36
CA LEU A 619 18.30 0.21 12.95
C LEU A 619 17.42 -1.05 12.82
N GLY A 620 16.35 -0.97 12.03
CA GLY A 620 15.48 -2.10 11.73
C GLY A 620 14.11 -1.71 11.14
N GLY A 621 13.29 -2.72 10.85
CA GLY A 621 11.94 -2.56 10.32
C GLY A 621 10.83 -2.61 11.37
N LEU A 622 9.61 -2.94 10.93
CA LEU A 622 8.45 -3.03 11.82
C LEU A 622 8.61 -4.10 12.91
N GLU A 623 9.25 -5.24 12.60
CA GLU A 623 9.45 -6.32 13.58
C GLU A 623 10.35 -5.85 14.75
N ALA A 624 11.45 -5.15 14.45
CA ALA A 624 12.35 -4.59 15.47
C ALA A 624 11.60 -3.59 16.37
N ALA A 625 10.75 -2.73 15.80
CA ALA A 625 9.92 -1.81 16.57
C ALA A 625 8.91 -2.54 17.47
N VAL A 626 8.32 -3.64 17.01
CA VAL A 626 7.44 -4.49 17.82
C VAL A 626 8.19 -5.14 18.97
N SER A 627 9.37 -5.72 18.71
CA SER A 627 10.23 -6.28 19.77
C SER A 627 10.66 -5.23 20.79
N ARG A 628 11.02 -4.02 20.33
CA ARG A 628 11.34 -2.89 21.20
C ARG A 628 10.15 -2.49 22.07
N ALA A 629 8.94 -2.44 21.50
CA ALA A 629 7.72 -2.13 22.24
C ALA A 629 7.39 -3.19 23.31
N LYS A 630 7.55 -4.48 22.98
CA LYS A 630 7.40 -5.58 23.96
C LYS A 630 8.41 -5.46 25.09
N ALA A 631 9.68 -5.19 24.78
CA ALA A 631 10.74 -5.03 25.76
C ALA A 631 10.46 -3.85 26.72
N LEU A 632 10.08 -2.69 26.19
CA LEU A 632 9.74 -1.51 26.99
C LEU A 632 8.52 -1.75 27.89
N ALA A 633 7.53 -2.50 27.40
CA ALA A 633 6.34 -2.85 28.17
C ALA A 633 6.50 -4.10 29.05
N LYS A 634 7.69 -4.73 29.05
CA LYS A 634 8.01 -5.97 29.79
C LYS A 634 7.03 -7.11 29.48
N LEU A 635 6.69 -7.26 28.20
CA LEU A 635 5.78 -8.29 27.70
C LEU A 635 6.58 -9.49 27.16
N PRO A 636 6.02 -10.71 27.21
CA PRO A 636 6.66 -11.88 26.61
C PRO A 636 6.66 -11.79 25.08
N GLU A 637 7.57 -12.53 24.42
CA GLU A 637 7.70 -12.51 22.97
C GLU A 637 6.48 -13.04 22.22
N ASP A 638 5.69 -13.92 22.85
CA ASP A 638 4.47 -14.49 22.29
C ASP A 638 3.23 -13.61 22.51
N VAL A 639 3.36 -12.40 23.07
CA VAL A 639 2.22 -11.51 23.29
C VAL A 639 1.54 -11.14 21.95
N ALA A 640 0.21 -11.03 21.99
CA ALA A 640 -0.59 -10.70 20.82
C ALA A 640 -0.25 -9.32 20.27
N VAL A 641 -0.17 -9.22 18.94
CA VAL A 641 0.10 -7.97 18.23
C VAL A 641 -1.03 -7.70 17.25
N VAL A 642 -1.71 -6.56 17.41
CA VAL A 642 -2.95 -6.24 16.71
C VAL A 642 -2.82 -4.96 15.89
N GLU A 643 -3.35 -4.95 14.68
CA GLU A 643 -3.46 -3.73 13.88
C GLU A 643 -4.66 -2.90 14.35
N HIS A 644 -4.46 -1.59 14.42
CA HIS A 644 -5.48 -0.63 14.82
C HIS A 644 -5.55 0.55 13.82
N PRO A 645 -6.76 0.93 13.35
CA PRO A 645 -8.06 0.31 13.65
C PRO A 645 -8.18 -1.09 13.04
N PRO A 646 -9.02 -1.98 13.62
CA PRO A 646 -9.27 -3.28 13.03
C PRO A 646 -9.97 -3.08 11.68
N ARG A 647 -9.51 -3.79 10.65
CA ARG A 647 -10.12 -3.71 9.32
C ARG A 647 -11.54 -4.23 9.34
N ARG A 648 -12.46 -3.38 8.91
CA ARG A 648 -13.85 -3.75 8.65
C ARG A 648 -14.05 -3.81 7.14
N LEU A 649 -14.79 -4.81 6.66
CA LEU A 649 -15.24 -4.86 5.27
C LEU A 649 -16.03 -3.57 4.95
N PRO A 650 -16.03 -3.05 3.72
CA PRO A 650 -16.89 -1.93 3.33
C PRO A 650 -18.37 -2.20 3.66
N LEU A 651 -19.14 -1.14 3.99
CA LEU A 651 -20.54 -1.28 4.42
C LEU A 651 -21.40 -2.09 3.44
N LEU A 652 -21.21 -1.91 2.13
CA LEU A 652 -21.89 -2.71 1.10
C LEU A 652 -21.54 -4.21 1.20
N LEU A 653 -20.27 -4.55 1.41
CA LEU A 653 -19.81 -5.93 1.63
C LEU A 653 -20.30 -6.48 2.98
N GLN A 654 -20.42 -5.64 4.02
CA GLN A 654 -21.04 -6.03 5.28
C GLN A 654 -22.55 -6.30 5.11
N LEU A 655 -23.25 -5.49 4.32
CA LEU A 655 -24.68 -5.63 4.03
C LEU A 655 -24.95 -6.85 3.14
N LEU A 656 -24.13 -7.11 2.12
CA LEU A 656 -24.17 -8.32 1.28
C LEU A 656 -23.86 -9.60 2.08
N LYS A 657 -23.00 -9.49 3.09
CA LYS A 657 -22.71 -10.56 4.04
C LYS A 657 -23.87 -10.77 5.03
N ARG A 658 -24.51 -9.69 5.49
CA ARG A 658 -25.68 -9.71 6.39
C ARG A 658 -26.96 -10.20 5.69
N SER A 659 -27.14 -9.93 4.40
CA SER A 659 -28.31 -10.37 3.63
C SER A 659 -28.30 -11.86 3.29
N GLY A 660 -27.25 -12.60 3.68
CA GLY A 660 -27.09 -14.01 3.33
C GLY A 660 -26.69 -14.24 1.87
N MET A 661 -26.61 -13.20 1.03
CA MET A 661 -26.22 -13.31 -0.38
C MET A 661 -24.76 -13.77 -0.56
N MET A 662 -23.90 -13.57 0.45
CA MET A 662 -22.54 -14.13 0.48
C MET A 662 -22.40 -15.45 1.27
N ASN A 663 -23.42 -15.84 2.05
CA ASN A 663 -23.38 -17.06 2.87
C ASN A 663 -24.05 -18.26 2.19
N GLY A 664 -24.54 -18.07 0.97
CA GLY A 664 -25.02 -19.13 0.11
C GLY A 664 -24.61 -18.89 -1.34
N ALA A 665 -24.75 -19.95 -2.11
CA ALA A 665 -24.92 -20.02 -3.56
C ALA A 665 -25.10 -18.74 -4.40
N GLY A 666 -25.82 -17.74 -3.91
CA GLY A 666 -26.15 -16.53 -4.66
C GLY A 666 -24.99 -15.58 -4.97
N GLY A 667 -23.82 -15.72 -4.33
CA GLY A 667 -22.67 -14.81 -4.57
C GLY A 667 -22.14 -14.83 -6.01
N ALA A 668 -22.34 -15.94 -6.72
CA ALA A 668 -22.04 -16.07 -8.14
C ALA A 668 -22.97 -15.24 -9.05
N ALA A 669 -24.23 -15.04 -8.66
CA ALA A 669 -25.20 -14.26 -9.43
C ALA A 669 -25.01 -12.75 -9.23
N GLY A 670 -24.60 -12.32 -8.03
CA GLY A 670 -24.27 -10.91 -7.76
C GLY A 670 -23.04 -10.42 -8.53
N ALA A 671 -22.03 -11.27 -8.69
CA ALA A 671 -20.84 -10.95 -9.48
C ALA A 671 -21.14 -10.91 -11.00
N SER A 672 -22.08 -11.71 -11.50
CA SER A 672 -22.52 -11.66 -12.91
C SER A 672 -23.38 -10.44 -13.23
N MET A 673 -24.13 -9.87 -12.29
CA MET A 673 -24.77 -8.55 -12.48
C MET A 673 -23.75 -7.40 -12.52
N LEU A 674 -22.64 -7.50 -11.79
CA LEU A 674 -21.56 -6.50 -11.81
C LEU A 674 -20.65 -6.62 -13.04
N GLY A 675 -20.42 -7.84 -13.55
CA GLY A 675 -19.67 -8.06 -14.80
C GLY A 675 -20.42 -7.57 -16.06
N GLY A 676 -21.74 -7.70 -16.08
CA GLY A 676 -22.58 -7.19 -17.19
C GLY A 676 -22.69 -5.65 -17.26
N LEU A 677 -22.25 -4.93 -16.21
CA LEU A 677 -22.18 -3.47 -16.22
C LEU A 677 -20.90 -2.93 -16.87
N GLY A 678 -19.89 -3.78 -17.08
CA GLY A 678 -18.69 -3.42 -17.85
C GLY A 678 -19.03 -3.12 -19.31
N ASP A 679 -19.91 -3.94 -19.91
CA ASP A 679 -20.40 -3.73 -21.28
C ASP A 679 -21.43 -2.59 -21.38
N ALA A 680 -22.06 -2.20 -20.26
CA ALA A 680 -22.91 -1.01 -20.19
C ALA A 680 -22.11 0.29 -20.14
N GLY A 681 -20.82 0.26 -19.76
CA GLY A 681 -19.93 1.42 -19.77
C GLY A 681 -19.69 1.96 -21.19
N ALA A 682 -19.62 1.07 -22.18
CA ALA A 682 -19.54 1.45 -23.60
C ALA A 682 -20.84 2.08 -24.09
N ALA A 683 -22.01 1.58 -23.66
CA ALA A 683 -23.31 2.16 -24.00
C ALA A 683 -23.54 3.53 -23.33
N LEU A 684 -23.05 3.73 -22.10
CA LEU A 684 -23.14 5.00 -21.38
C LEU A 684 -22.19 6.07 -21.95
N ALA A 685 -21.01 5.68 -22.43
CA ALA A 685 -20.07 6.55 -23.11
C ALA A 685 -20.59 7.02 -24.49
N VAL A 686 -21.26 6.13 -25.23
CA VAL A 686 -21.95 6.49 -26.49
C VAL A 686 -23.17 7.38 -26.25
N ALA A 687 -23.92 7.16 -25.16
CA ALA A 687 -25.03 8.04 -24.77
C ALA A 687 -24.58 9.43 -24.28
N ALA A 688 -23.43 9.53 -23.59
CA ALA A 688 -22.85 10.80 -23.16
C ALA A 688 -22.26 11.61 -24.32
N ALA A 689 -21.66 10.94 -25.31
CA ALA A 689 -21.20 11.55 -26.56
C ALA A 689 -22.36 12.04 -27.44
N ALA A 690 -23.49 11.33 -27.46
CA ALA A 690 -24.72 11.76 -28.14
C ALA A 690 -25.45 12.91 -27.43
N ALA A 691 -25.15 13.17 -26.14
CA ALA A 691 -25.76 14.21 -25.31
C ALA A 691 -24.86 15.43 -25.04
N GLY A 692 -23.65 15.48 -25.59
CA GLY A 692 -22.75 16.64 -25.49
C GLY A 692 -22.14 16.90 -24.11
N LEU A 693 -22.02 15.88 -23.25
CA LEU A 693 -21.42 16.00 -21.91
C LEU A 693 -19.91 15.66 -21.93
N PRO A 694 -19.03 16.44 -21.26
CA PRO A 694 -17.59 16.21 -21.30
C PRO A 694 -17.17 15.00 -20.44
N VAL A 695 -16.39 14.09 -21.03
CA VAL A 695 -15.76 12.94 -20.37
C VAL A 695 -14.28 13.26 -20.13
N ALA A 696 -13.85 13.35 -18.87
CA ALA A 696 -12.46 13.62 -18.50
C ALA A 696 -11.65 12.32 -18.43
N ALA A 697 -10.62 12.22 -19.26
CA ALA A 697 -9.62 11.15 -19.21
C ALA A 697 -8.72 11.29 -17.97
N GLY A 698 -8.45 10.17 -17.31
CA GLY A 698 -7.74 10.10 -16.05
C GLY A 698 -6.27 10.50 -16.12
N GLY A 699 -5.76 11.02 -14.99
CA GLY A 699 -4.36 11.31 -14.76
C GLY A 699 -4.16 11.66 -13.29
N GLY A 700 -3.79 10.66 -12.48
CA GLY A 700 -3.51 10.81 -11.06
C GLY A 700 -2.03 11.09 -10.84
N GLY A 701 -1.70 12.33 -10.46
CA GLY A 701 -0.32 12.73 -10.14
C GLY A 701 -0.16 14.17 -9.68
N MET A 702 -1.11 15.05 -10.02
CA MET A 702 -0.95 16.50 -9.80
C MET A 702 -1.43 17.02 -8.43
N ALA A 703 -2.05 16.17 -7.61
CA ALA A 703 -2.67 16.61 -6.36
C ALA A 703 -1.66 16.82 -5.19
N ALA A 704 -0.44 16.27 -5.28
CA ALA A 704 0.55 16.34 -4.20
C ALA A 704 1.28 17.70 -4.11
N ALA A 705 1.65 18.31 -5.25
CA ALA A 705 2.33 19.61 -5.27
C ALA A 705 1.35 20.79 -5.08
N ALA A 706 0.14 20.71 -5.64
CA ALA A 706 -0.92 21.70 -5.39
C ALA A 706 -1.52 21.55 -3.98
N GLY A 707 -1.57 20.32 -3.44
CA GLY A 707 -2.02 20.04 -2.09
C GLY A 707 -1.09 20.59 -1.01
N ALA A 708 0.23 20.61 -1.24
CA ALA A 708 1.19 21.24 -0.31
C ALA A 708 1.00 22.77 -0.23
N ALA A 709 0.70 23.43 -1.36
CA ALA A 709 0.38 24.86 -1.38
C ALA A 709 -1.02 25.20 -0.82
N ALA A 710 -2.00 24.30 -0.98
CA ALA A 710 -3.35 24.47 -0.43
C ALA A 710 -3.43 24.14 1.08
N ALA A 711 -2.67 23.15 1.55
CA ALA A 711 -2.59 22.79 2.97
C ALA A 711 -1.81 23.84 3.78
N ALA A 712 -0.90 24.59 3.13
CA ALA A 712 -0.23 25.74 3.73
C ALA A 712 -1.12 27.01 3.78
N SER A 713 -2.15 27.12 2.94
CA SER A 713 -2.98 28.33 2.81
C SER A 713 -4.39 28.22 3.39
N GLY A 714 -4.82 27.05 3.87
CA GLY A 714 -6.07 26.88 4.64
C GLY A 714 -7.36 27.24 3.89
N LEU A 715 -7.34 27.37 2.56
CA LEU A 715 -8.47 27.84 1.77
C LEU A 715 -8.97 26.75 0.81
N GLY A 716 -10.12 26.17 1.14
CA GLY A 716 -10.94 25.44 0.19
C GLY A 716 -11.84 26.42 -0.57
N VAL A 717 -11.60 26.63 -1.86
CA VAL A 717 -12.57 27.30 -2.76
C VAL A 717 -12.57 26.62 -4.12
N ALA A 718 -13.77 26.17 -4.53
CA ALA A 718 -14.06 25.62 -5.84
C ALA A 718 -14.33 26.75 -6.86
N GLY A 719 -13.65 26.73 -8.01
CA GLY A 719 -13.90 27.67 -9.10
C GLY A 719 -13.32 27.23 -10.45
N ARG A 720 -14.16 27.18 -11.48
CA ARG A 720 -13.86 26.64 -12.84
C ARG A 720 -12.78 27.40 -13.63
N GLY A 721 -12.39 28.62 -13.24
CA GLY A 721 -11.34 29.40 -13.92
C GLY A 721 -9.90 28.97 -13.61
N ALA A 722 -9.67 28.24 -12.52
CA ALA A 722 -8.34 27.73 -12.14
C ALA A 722 -7.88 26.53 -13.00
N VAL A 723 -8.78 25.97 -13.81
CA VAL A 723 -8.53 24.76 -14.61
C VAL A 723 -7.66 25.06 -15.83
N GLU A 724 -7.79 26.23 -16.46
CA GLU A 724 -7.04 26.57 -17.69
C GLU A 724 -5.60 27.02 -17.40
N VAL A 725 -5.36 27.73 -16.28
CA VAL A 725 -3.99 28.04 -15.81
C VAL A 725 -3.30 26.78 -15.25
N GLY A 726 -4.08 25.90 -14.59
CA GLY A 726 -3.62 24.57 -14.18
C GLY A 726 -3.16 23.71 -15.35
N ALA A 727 -3.89 23.72 -16.47
CA ALA A 727 -3.56 22.99 -17.70
C ALA A 727 -2.31 23.53 -18.42
N ALA A 728 -2.06 24.84 -18.39
CA ALA A 728 -0.84 25.44 -18.93
C ALA A 728 0.42 25.05 -18.12
N LEU A 729 0.28 24.88 -16.80
CA LEU A 729 1.30 24.29 -15.93
C LEU A 729 1.46 22.77 -16.14
N SER A 730 0.40 22.06 -16.52
CA SER A 730 0.45 20.63 -16.87
C SER A 730 1.33 20.35 -18.09
N LEU A 731 1.42 21.27 -19.05
CA LEU A 731 2.30 21.15 -20.23
C LEU A 731 3.78 21.34 -19.90
N LEU A 732 4.12 22.00 -18.79
CA LEU A 732 5.49 22.15 -18.29
C LEU A 732 5.93 21.00 -17.38
N GLY A 733 4.98 20.23 -16.87
CA GLY A 733 5.19 19.02 -16.06
C GLY A 733 4.99 17.75 -16.88
N GLY A 734 5.64 17.66 -18.05
CA GLY A 734 5.68 16.43 -18.83
C GLY A 734 6.03 15.26 -17.90
N GLU A 735 5.18 14.23 -17.95
CA GLU A 735 5.36 12.94 -17.25
C GLU A 735 6.84 12.62 -17.12
N PRO A 736 7.41 12.67 -15.93
CA PRO A 736 8.70 12.10 -15.73
C PRO A 736 8.46 10.59 -15.81
N GLN A 737 8.81 9.98 -16.94
CA GLN A 737 9.34 8.62 -16.92
C GLN A 737 10.63 8.65 -16.06
N MET A 738 10.50 8.89 -14.75
CA MET A 738 11.63 9.09 -13.83
C MET A 738 12.00 7.76 -13.20
N TYR A 739 12.89 7.11 -13.93
CA TYR A 739 13.83 6.14 -13.44
C TYR A 739 14.80 6.78 -12.43
N SER A 740 14.56 6.63 -11.11
CA SER A 740 15.57 6.60 -10.02
C SER A 740 14.89 6.80 -8.65
N VAL A 741 15.63 7.20 -7.62
CA VAL A 741 15.29 7.26 -6.16
C VAL A 741 14.18 8.29 -5.84
N ASP A 742 13.53 8.86 -6.85
CA ASP A 742 12.96 10.21 -6.79
C ASP A 742 11.71 10.35 -5.92
N ALA A 743 10.77 9.41 -5.81
CA ALA A 743 9.52 9.69 -5.09
C ALA A 743 9.71 10.00 -3.60
N ALA A 744 10.51 9.20 -2.89
CA ALA A 744 10.79 9.37 -1.47
C ALA A 744 11.70 10.59 -1.21
N LEU A 745 12.67 10.80 -2.09
CA LEU A 745 13.65 11.87 -1.99
C LEU A 745 13.06 13.23 -2.35
N LEU A 746 12.31 13.31 -3.45
CA LEU A 746 11.53 14.46 -3.85
C LEU A 746 10.49 14.78 -2.78
N ALA A 747 9.80 13.77 -2.23
CA ALA A 747 8.84 14.00 -1.15
C ALA A 747 9.50 14.49 0.14
N ALA A 748 10.72 14.06 0.49
CA ALA A 748 11.44 14.60 1.65
C ALA A 748 12.05 16.00 1.40
N GLN A 749 12.33 16.32 0.14
CA GLN A 749 12.81 17.63 -0.28
C GLN A 749 11.69 18.67 -0.31
N VAL A 750 10.48 18.29 -0.78
CA VAL A 750 9.23 19.09 -0.75
C VAL A 750 8.68 19.15 0.67
#